data_AF-A0A925G0K2-F1
#
_entry.id   AF-A0A925G0K2-F1
#
_cell.length_a   1.000
_cell.length_b   1.000
_cell.length_c   1.000
_cell.angle_alpha   90.00
_cell.angle_beta   90.00
_cell.angle_gamma   90.00
#
_symmetry.space_group_name_H-M   'P 1'
#
loop_
_entity.id
_entity.type
_entity.pdbx_description
1 polymer ?
#
loop_
_entity_poly.entity_id
_entity_poly.type
_entity_poly.pdbx_seq_one_letter_code
_entity_poly.pdbx_strand_id
1 'polypeptide(L)'
;MSELCRIFLQITLVLFGLEAVGQQDKIVQRIYLVGDAGELKSGKNLVCDWLGSHVNWADTSNTLIFLGDNIYPEGMPAEQSSGYAQAKRVIDYQLGVVGKNAANVFVIPGNHDWKEGRAGSWNQIKRQQEYIESLERPNLRLLPGNGCPGPEEILVNDKLVLVFMDSQWWLQDSERPGVESDCECKTEDEVAAALGDIIHAHRDKLVVLAMHHPFYTHGKHGGYFTFKQHIFPLTEVNPSLYIPLPVIGSIYPIARGVFGNIQDTRHPRYKEMVQKIEAMIQGYSNVVHVAGHEHNMQLLKKDSSWFVVSGAGSKKTQVKNGKYSVYEKAERGFAVLELSESGRTEIKYYVVDGDSMRMDFAADLGVKYGTKDESFASGSFPDSVVIVANDQLRGSALKKFFLGSNYRDEWSRPIKVKTFDMAGWRPLKRGGGKQSRSLRLAGKDDKQYVLRSIKKYVLDDALPQDLRGTFVKDIVADGVSASYPYAALSIPDLAAALDIPHAKPMLVYVPDDPRLGKFRADFANTLCIFEEREPGAVKTLTTAEVEEKLLKDNDNSIDQRAALKARMLDMFVMDFDRHEDQWRWGARDNGKGKIYFPIPRDRDQPFFISEGLLPAFARMPSVVPQLQGFRSKAIGINTYNFAARNFDRNFLNELTEDEWRKMSATVVATMTDELIEKAMSKQPAELHTKRKNEIAAKLK
;
A
#
# COMPACT_ATOMS: atom_id res chain seq x y z
N MET A 1 -48.40 -11.64 61.39
CA MET A 1 -48.20 -12.31 60.08
C MET A 1 -47.56 -13.66 60.34
N SER A 2 -48.30 -14.74 60.08
CA SER A 2 -47.90 -16.12 60.38
C SER A 2 -46.71 -16.57 59.52
N GLU A 3 -45.96 -17.58 59.98
CA GLU A 3 -44.85 -18.20 59.23
C GLU A 3 -45.25 -18.60 57.80
N LEU A 4 -46.53 -18.96 57.57
CA LEU A 4 -47.07 -19.21 56.24
C LEU A 4 -46.89 -18.02 55.29
N CYS A 5 -47.02 -16.78 55.78
CA CYS A 5 -46.89 -15.57 54.96
C CYS A 5 -45.43 -15.30 54.57
N ARG A 6 -44.45 -15.67 55.41
CA ARG A 6 -43.02 -15.58 55.09
C ARG A 6 -42.59 -16.66 54.09
N ILE A 7 -43.12 -17.88 54.22
CA ILE A 7 -42.87 -18.97 53.28
C ILE A 7 -43.50 -18.65 51.91
N PHE A 8 -44.71 -18.09 51.89
CA PHE A 8 -45.35 -17.67 50.63
C PHE A 8 -44.58 -16.52 49.96
N LEU A 9 -44.07 -15.54 50.71
CA LEU A 9 -43.27 -14.44 50.15
C LEU A 9 -41.92 -14.93 49.61
N GLN A 10 -41.27 -15.88 50.29
CA GLN A 10 -40.01 -16.48 49.83
C GLN A 10 -40.20 -17.40 48.61
N ILE A 11 -41.28 -18.18 48.56
CA ILE A 11 -41.63 -18.99 47.37
C ILE A 11 -42.03 -18.08 46.20
N THR A 12 -42.70 -16.96 46.45
CA THR A 12 -43.02 -15.98 45.40
C THR A 12 -41.77 -15.26 44.88
N LEU A 13 -40.81 -14.92 45.75
CA LEU A 13 -39.51 -14.35 45.34
C LEU A 13 -38.59 -15.36 44.63
N VAL A 14 -38.72 -16.66 44.91
CA VAL A 14 -38.01 -17.74 44.20
C VAL A 14 -38.69 -18.08 42.87
N LEU A 15 -40.03 -17.99 42.79
CA LEU A 15 -40.78 -18.20 41.54
C LEU A 15 -40.74 -17.00 40.59
N PHE A 16 -40.57 -15.76 41.09
CA PHE A 16 -40.30 -14.57 40.26
C PHE A 16 -38.81 -14.27 40.06
N GLY A 17 -37.91 -15.05 40.69
CA GLY A 17 -36.46 -14.86 40.60
C GLY A 17 -35.75 -15.60 39.46
N LEU A 18 -36.49 -16.32 38.59
CA LEU A 18 -35.91 -17.24 37.59
C LEU A 18 -36.34 -17.00 36.13
N GLU A 19 -36.87 -15.84 35.81
CA GLU A 19 -36.97 -15.39 34.42
C GLU A 19 -36.18 -14.09 34.21
N ALA A 20 -34.91 -14.10 34.60
CA ALA A 20 -33.93 -13.29 33.90
C ALA A 20 -33.73 -13.92 32.52
N VAL A 21 -34.63 -13.62 31.57
CA VAL A 21 -34.38 -13.83 30.15
C VAL A 21 -33.17 -12.97 29.83
N GLY A 22 -31.98 -13.57 29.85
CA GLY A 22 -30.76 -12.90 29.44
C GLY A 22 -31.00 -12.36 28.04
N GLN A 23 -31.03 -11.03 27.92
CA GLN A 23 -31.22 -10.36 26.64
C GLN A 23 -30.13 -10.89 25.70
N GLN A 24 -30.55 -11.58 24.63
CA GLN A 24 -29.63 -12.17 23.68
C GLN A 24 -28.84 -11.03 23.04
N ASP A 25 -27.51 -11.08 23.20
CA ASP A 25 -26.61 -10.05 22.72
C ASP A 25 -26.81 -9.83 21.21
N LYS A 26 -27.08 -8.59 20.82
CA LYS A 26 -27.54 -8.25 19.48
C LYS A 26 -26.36 -8.31 18.51
N ILE A 27 -26.52 -9.04 17.41
CA ILE A 27 -25.52 -9.06 16.33
C ILE A 27 -25.60 -7.73 15.58
N VAL A 28 -24.46 -7.03 15.48
CA VAL A 28 -24.33 -5.74 14.78
C VAL A 28 -23.66 -5.88 13.41
N GLN A 29 -22.93 -6.95 13.16
CA GLN A 29 -22.37 -7.26 11.84
C GLN A 29 -22.27 -8.77 11.59
N ARG A 30 -22.57 -9.20 10.37
CA ARG A 30 -22.23 -10.53 9.82
C ARG A 30 -21.35 -10.38 8.59
N ILE A 31 -20.25 -11.11 8.55
CA ILE A 31 -19.31 -11.14 7.43
C ILE A 31 -19.28 -12.55 6.87
N TYR A 32 -19.82 -12.73 5.68
CA TYR A 32 -19.81 -13.99 4.93
C TYR A 32 -18.51 -14.10 4.14
N LEU A 33 -17.78 -15.19 4.33
CA LEU A 33 -16.43 -15.40 3.80
C LEU A 33 -16.44 -16.56 2.80
N VAL A 34 -16.25 -16.26 1.52
CA VAL A 34 -16.34 -17.25 0.42
C VAL A 34 -15.11 -17.17 -0.48
N GLY A 35 -14.21 -18.15 -0.41
CA GLY A 35 -13.06 -18.26 -1.31
C GLY A 35 -13.28 -19.29 -2.42
N ASP A 36 -12.56 -19.12 -3.52
CA ASP A 36 -12.42 -20.10 -4.60
C ASP A 36 -13.78 -20.49 -5.21
N ALA A 37 -14.67 -19.52 -5.36
CA ALA A 37 -16.02 -19.70 -5.92
C ALA A 37 -16.07 -19.57 -7.46
N GLY A 38 -14.95 -19.27 -8.12
CA GLY A 38 -14.85 -19.01 -9.56
C GLY A 38 -15.06 -20.19 -10.51
N GLU A 39 -15.65 -21.30 -10.07
CA GLU A 39 -15.99 -22.44 -10.92
C GLU A 39 -17.49 -22.73 -10.87
N LEU A 40 -18.11 -22.83 -12.04
CA LEU A 40 -19.50 -23.27 -12.20
C LEU A 40 -19.55 -24.74 -12.62
N LYS A 41 -20.25 -25.57 -11.86
CA LYS A 41 -20.50 -26.98 -12.21
C LYS A 41 -21.90 -27.12 -12.78
N SER A 42 -22.00 -27.55 -14.04
CA SER A 42 -23.26 -27.59 -14.78
C SER A 42 -24.01 -26.25 -14.77
N GLY A 43 -23.25 -25.14 -14.84
CA GLY A 43 -23.79 -23.78 -14.83
C GLY A 43 -24.20 -23.23 -13.45
N LYS A 44 -23.93 -23.96 -12.35
CA LYS A 44 -24.30 -23.55 -10.99
C LYS A 44 -23.13 -23.50 -10.02
N ASN A 45 -23.30 -22.75 -8.93
CA ASN A 45 -22.43 -22.78 -7.74
C ASN A 45 -23.31 -22.89 -6.49
N LEU A 46 -23.25 -24.03 -5.80
CA LEU A 46 -24.16 -24.36 -4.68
C LEU A 46 -24.05 -23.38 -3.51
N VAL A 47 -22.84 -22.90 -3.19
CA VAL A 47 -22.64 -21.94 -2.10
C VAL A 47 -23.27 -20.60 -2.47
N CYS A 48 -23.05 -20.12 -3.70
CA CYS A 48 -23.66 -18.89 -4.21
C CYS A 48 -25.19 -19.00 -4.27
N ASP A 49 -25.71 -20.12 -4.75
CA ASP A 49 -27.16 -20.39 -4.84
C ASP A 49 -27.82 -20.33 -3.47
N TRP A 50 -27.21 -21.00 -2.49
CA TRP A 50 -27.72 -21.03 -1.14
C TRP A 50 -27.70 -19.62 -0.52
N LEU A 51 -26.57 -18.91 -0.62
CA LEU A 51 -26.42 -17.56 -0.09
C LEU A 51 -27.40 -16.57 -0.73
N GLY A 52 -27.59 -16.63 -2.05
CA GLY A 52 -28.52 -15.75 -2.77
C GLY A 52 -29.98 -15.98 -2.39
N SER A 53 -30.33 -17.20 -2.01
CA SER A 53 -31.72 -17.59 -1.68
C SER A 53 -32.08 -17.45 -0.20
N HIS A 54 -31.09 -17.50 0.71
CA HIS A 54 -31.35 -17.63 2.15
C HIS A 54 -30.82 -16.49 3.01
N VAL A 55 -29.98 -15.61 2.47
CA VAL A 55 -29.47 -14.44 3.20
C VAL A 55 -30.24 -13.19 2.80
N ASN A 56 -30.71 -12.42 3.78
CA ASN A 56 -31.32 -11.13 3.52
C ASN A 56 -30.23 -10.09 3.20
N TRP A 57 -29.90 -9.97 1.92
CA TRP A 57 -28.90 -9.01 1.45
C TRP A 57 -29.36 -7.54 1.47
N ALA A 58 -30.64 -7.27 1.77
CA ALA A 58 -31.11 -5.92 2.03
C ALA A 58 -30.73 -5.41 3.43
N ASP A 59 -30.37 -6.31 4.35
CA ASP A 59 -29.83 -5.96 5.66
C ASP A 59 -28.38 -5.48 5.54
N THR A 60 -28.15 -4.20 5.83
CA THR A 60 -26.84 -3.55 5.71
C THR A 60 -25.84 -3.99 6.76
N SER A 61 -26.27 -4.74 7.79
CA SER A 61 -25.37 -5.41 8.75
C SER A 61 -24.72 -6.67 8.15
N ASN A 62 -25.13 -7.10 6.96
CA ASN A 62 -24.49 -8.19 6.22
C ASN A 62 -23.41 -7.65 5.28
N THR A 63 -22.28 -8.35 5.19
CA THR A 63 -21.20 -8.08 4.25
C THR A 63 -20.72 -9.39 3.64
N LEU A 64 -20.48 -9.41 2.35
CA LEU A 64 -19.92 -10.56 1.63
C LEU A 64 -18.49 -10.24 1.20
N ILE A 65 -17.55 -11.13 1.50
CA ILE A 65 -16.17 -11.05 1.03
C ILE A 65 -15.87 -12.30 0.20
N PHE A 66 -15.57 -12.10 -1.08
CA PHE A 66 -14.98 -13.12 -1.93
C PHE A 66 -13.46 -13.13 -1.73
N LEU A 67 -12.92 -14.22 -1.20
CA LEU A 67 -11.53 -14.35 -0.73
C LEU A 67 -10.56 -14.81 -1.83
N GLY A 68 -10.79 -14.40 -3.08
CA GLY A 68 -9.94 -14.72 -4.23
C GLY A 68 -10.29 -15.98 -4.99
N ASP A 69 -9.61 -16.12 -6.12
CA ASP A 69 -9.89 -17.10 -7.16
C ASP A 69 -11.34 -17.00 -7.66
N ASN A 70 -11.67 -15.78 -8.08
CA ASN A 70 -13.01 -15.42 -8.51
C ASN A 70 -13.31 -15.93 -9.92
N ILE A 71 -12.30 -16.19 -10.74
CA ILE A 71 -12.50 -16.75 -12.09
C ILE A 71 -11.47 -17.86 -12.34
N TYR A 72 -11.96 -19.06 -12.70
CA TYR A 72 -11.13 -20.17 -13.18
C TYR A 72 -11.29 -20.39 -14.70
N PRO A 73 -10.24 -20.89 -15.38
CA PRO A 73 -8.90 -21.20 -14.87
C PRO A 73 -7.98 -19.97 -14.80
N GLU A 74 -8.30 -18.89 -15.49
CA GLU A 74 -7.57 -17.63 -15.45
C GLU A 74 -8.57 -16.48 -15.29
N GLY A 75 -8.11 -15.35 -14.74
CA GLY A 75 -8.86 -14.13 -14.50
C GLY A 75 -9.50 -13.51 -15.75
N MET A 76 -10.04 -12.30 -15.60
CA MET A 76 -10.80 -11.63 -16.66
C MET A 76 -9.94 -11.35 -17.91
N PRO A 77 -10.17 -12.04 -19.05
CA PRO A 77 -9.42 -11.79 -20.27
C PRO A 77 -9.91 -10.49 -20.95
N ALA A 78 -9.27 -10.08 -22.04
CA ALA A 78 -9.76 -8.97 -22.85
C ALA A 78 -11.11 -9.31 -23.49
N GLU A 79 -12.00 -8.34 -23.66
CA GLU A 79 -13.39 -8.54 -24.13
C GLU A 79 -13.49 -9.28 -25.46
N GLN A 80 -12.56 -9.00 -26.37
CA GLN A 80 -12.43 -9.66 -27.68
C GLN A 80 -11.92 -11.10 -27.62
N SER A 81 -11.52 -11.60 -26.46
CA SER A 81 -10.98 -12.95 -26.30
C SER A 81 -12.11 -13.97 -26.23
N SER A 82 -11.94 -15.15 -26.84
CA SER A 82 -12.95 -16.22 -26.86
C SER A 82 -13.39 -16.69 -25.46
N GLY A 83 -12.52 -16.56 -24.45
CA GLY A 83 -12.81 -16.91 -23.06
C GLY A 83 -13.63 -15.87 -22.27
N TYR A 84 -13.78 -14.64 -22.78
CA TYR A 84 -14.40 -13.54 -22.04
C TYR A 84 -15.84 -13.84 -21.63
N ALA A 85 -16.66 -14.35 -22.54
CA ALA A 85 -18.06 -14.65 -22.24
C ALA A 85 -18.22 -15.69 -21.11
N GLN A 86 -17.28 -16.65 -20.99
CA GLN A 86 -17.28 -17.61 -19.89
C GLN A 86 -16.81 -16.98 -18.58
N ALA A 87 -15.72 -16.22 -18.60
CA ALA A 87 -15.21 -15.49 -17.43
C ALA A 87 -16.26 -14.53 -16.86
N LYS A 88 -16.92 -13.77 -17.74
CA LYS A 88 -18.04 -12.89 -17.42
C LYS A 88 -19.18 -13.64 -16.75
N ARG A 89 -19.62 -14.78 -17.31
CA ARG A 89 -20.67 -15.60 -16.70
C ARG A 89 -20.31 -16.07 -15.28
N VAL A 90 -19.07 -16.46 -15.04
CA VAL A 90 -18.59 -16.92 -13.73
C VAL A 90 -18.63 -15.80 -12.70
N ILE A 91 -18.09 -14.63 -13.03
CA ILE A 91 -18.07 -13.49 -12.10
C ILE A 91 -19.50 -12.95 -11.88
N ASP A 92 -20.33 -12.89 -12.92
CA ASP A 92 -21.73 -12.45 -12.81
C ASP A 92 -22.53 -13.34 -11.85
N TYR A 93 -22.27 -14.65 -11.86
CA TYR A 93 -22.92 -15.58 -10.96
C TYR A 93 -22.63 -15.26 -9.49
N GLN A 94 -21.37 -14.98 -9.17
CA GLN A 94 -20.95 -14.62 -7.81
C GLN A 94 -21.47 -13.24 -7.40
N LEU A 95 -21.34 -12.25 -8.27
CA LEU A 95 -21.79 -10.87 -8.00
C LEU A 95 -23.32 -10.76 -7.94
N GLY A 96 -24.01 -11.70 -8.57
CA GLY A 96 -25.47 -11.86 -8.55
C GLY A 96 -26.03 -12.30 -7.19
N VAL A 97 -25.22 -12.90 -6.32
CA VAL A 97 -25.65 -13.36 -4.97
C VAL A 97 -26.33 -12.24 -4.18
N VAL A 98 -25.78 -11.03 -4.25
CA VAL A 98 -26.29 -9.86 -3.51
C VAL A 98 -27.28 -9.04 -4.37
N GLY A 99 -27.40 -9.30 -5.68
CA GLY A 99 -28.30 -8.55 -6.56
C GLY A 99 -28.03 -7.05 -6.54
N LYS A 100 -29.06 -6.19 -6.56
CA LYS A 100 -28.93 -4.72 -6.40
C LYS A 100 -29.11 -4.25 -4.94
N ASN A 101 -28.97 -5.15 -3.98
CA ASN A 101 -29.23 -4.84 -2.58
C ASN A 101 -28.12 -3.98 -1.95
N ALA A 102 -28.39 -3.43 -0.76
CA ALA A 102 -27.54 -2.45 -0.09
C ALA A 102 -26.32 -3.04 0.67
N ALA A 103 -26.27 -4.36 0.91
CA ALA A 103 -25.15 -4.99 1.61
C ALA A 103 -23.81 -4.80 0.87
N ASN A 104 -22.72 -4.62 1.62
CA ASN A 104 -21.39 -4.45 1.04
C ASN A 104 -20.85 -5.77 0.48
N VAL A 105 -20.21 -5.69 -0.68
CA VAL A 105 -19.54 -6.82 -1.35
C VAL A 105 -18.12 -6.43 -1.69
N PHE A 106 -17.16 -7.21 -1.18
CA PHE A 106 -15.75 -7.01 -1.46
C PHE A 106 -15.20 -8.24 -2.18
N VAL A 107 -14.40 -8.00 -3.22
CA VAL A 107 -13.78 -9.03 -4.04
C VAL A 107 -12.27 -8.87 -3.92
N ILE A 108 -11.59 -9.88 -3.41
CA ILE A 108 -10.12 -9.92 -3.33
C ILE A 108 -9.61 -10.73 -4.52
N PRO A 109 -8.54 -10.34 -5.23
CA PRO A 109 -7.96 -11.18 -6.27
C PRO A 109 -7.14 -12.34 -5.68
N GLY A 110 -7.25 -13.52 -6.30
CA GLY A 110 -6.42 -14.69 -6.04
C GLY A 110 -5.38 -14.94 -7.13
N ASN A 111 -4.61 -16.01 -7.00
CA ASN A 111 -3.56 -16.32 -7.96
C ASN A 111 -4.12 -16.63 -9.36
N HIS A 112 -5.31 -17.22 -9.47
CA HIS A 112 -5.94 -17.46 -10.77
C HIS A 112 -6.45 -16.16 -11.43
N ASP A 113 -6.95 -15.21 -10.64
CA ASP A 113 -7.33 -13.88 -11.15
C ASP A 113 -6.11 -13.14 -11.73
N TRP A 114 -4.94 -13.34 -11.11
CA TRP A 114 -3.63 -12.86 -11.57
C TRP A 114 -2.98 -13.74 -12.64
N LYS A 115 -3.72 -14.62 -13.35
CA LYS A 115 -3.13 -15.51 -14.37
C LYS A 115 -1.91 -16.29 -13.87
N GLU A 116 -1.86 -16.60 -12.57
CA GLU A 116 -0.72 -17.19 -11.85
C GLU A 116 0.61 -16.42 -12.05
N GLY A 117 0.54 -15.09 -12.16
CA GLY A 117 1.71 -14.22 -12.36
C GLY A 117 2.30 -14.23 -13.78
N ARG A 118 1.62 -14.85 -14.75
CA ARG A 118 2.05 -14.89 -16.16
C ARG A 118 1.91 -13.51 -16.84
N ALA A 119 2.57 -13.36 -17.99
CA ALA A 119 2.48 -12.17 -18.83
C ALA A 119 1.03 -11.69 -19.07
N GLY A 120 0.80 -10.40 -18.81
CA GLY A 120 -0.49 -9.74 -18.91
C GLY A 120 -1.38 -9.88 -17.67
N SER A 121 -0.89 -10.45 -16.56
CA SER A 121 -1.67 -10.66 -15.33
C SER A 121 -2.17 -9.36 -14.71
N TRP A 122 -1.33 -8.31 -14.62
CA TRP A 122 -1.77 -7.01 -14.11
C TRP A 122 -2.92 -6.41 -14.93
N ASN A 123 -2.89 -6.58 -16.25
CA ASN A 123 -3.99 -6.16 -17.10
C ASN A 123 -5.27 -6.99 -16.90
N GLN A 124 -5.19 -8.26 -16.48
CA GLN A 124 -6.38 -9.04 -16.12
C GLN A 124 -7.04 -8.49 -14.85
N ILE A 125 -6.25 -8.14 -13.84
CA ILE A 125 -6.78 -7.53 -12.60
C ILE A 125 -7.46 -6.19 -12.90
N LYS A 126 -6.80 -5.32 -13.68
CA LYS A 126 -7.41 -4.05 -14.11
C LYS A 126 -8.72 -4.25 -14.85
N ARG A 127 -8.79 -5.20 -15.79
CA ARG A 127 -10.05 -5.52 -16.51
C ARG A 127 -11.14 -6.06 -15.59
N GLN A 128 -10.77 -6.88 -14.61
CA GLN A 128 -11.74 -7.40 -13.64
C GLN A 128 -12.31 -6.27 -12.77
N GLN A 129 -11.46 -5.34 -12.34
CA GLN A 129 -11.90 -4.14 -11.64
C GLN A 129 -12.77 -3.24 -12.53
N GLU A 130 -12.32 -2.91 -13.75
CA GLU A 130 -13.07 -2.11 -14.72
C GLU A 130 -14.45 -2.72 -14.98
N TYR A 131 -14.51 -4.05 -15.10
CA TYR A 131 -15.77 -4.77 -15.23
C TYR A 131 -16.67 -4.58 -14.01
N ILE A 132 -16.14 -4.79 -12.80
CA ILE A 132 -16.89 -4.61 -11.56
C ILE A 132 -17.40 -3.16 -11.41
N GLU A 133 -16.56 -2.18 -11.70
CA GLU A 133 -16.91 -0.75 -11.64
C GLU A 133 -17.98 -0.37 -12.67
N SER A 134 -17.96 -1.00 -13.86
CA SER A 134 -18.97 -0.80 -14.91
C SER A 134 -20.38 -1.23 -14.53
N LEU A 135 -20.53 -2.03 -13.46
CA LEU A 135 -21.84 -2.39 -12.91
C LEU A 135 -22.52 -1.25 -12.15
N GLU A 136 -21.80 -0.14 -11.91
CA GLU A 136 -22.29 1.07 -11.24
C GLU A 136 -22.90 0.80 -9.84
N ARG A 137 -22.31 -0.16 -9.12
CA ARG A 137 -22.74 -0.57 -7.79
C ARG A 137 -21.74 -0.07 -6.73
N PRO A 138 -22.00 1.04 -6.03
CA PRO A 138 -21.03 1.65 -5.11
C PRO A 138 -20.67 0.78 -3.90
N ASN A 139 -21.54 -0.17 -3.55
CA ASN A 139 -21.36 -1.15 -2.48
C ASN A 139 -20.60 -2.41 -2.92
N LEU A 140 -20.17 -2.51 -4.19
CA LEU A 140 -19.41 -3.62 -4.74
C LEU A 140 -18.04 -3.14 -5.21
N ARG A 141 -16.95 -3.69 -4.65
CA ARG A 141 -15.58 -3.23 -4.95
C ARG A 141 -14.60 -4.40 -5.03
N LEU A 142 -13.69 -4.35 -6.00
CA LEU A 142 -12.48 -5.19 -6.00
C LEU A 142 -11.40 -4.48 -5.18
N LEU A 143 -10.94 -5.12 -4.10
CA LEU A 143 -9.96 -4.54 -3.18
C LEU A 143 -8.81 -5.52 -2.89
N PRO A 144 -7.55 -5.06 -2.86
CA PRO A 144 -7.12 -3.69 -3.19
C PRO A 144 -7.28 -3.36 -4.69
N GLY A 145 -7.54 -2.09 -5.00
CA GLY A 145 -7.73 -1.61 -6.37
C GLY A 145 -6.43 -1.55 -7.18
N ASN A 146 -6.56 -1.49 -8.50
CA ASN A 146 -5.52 -1.36 -9.51
C ASN A 146 -4.42 -2.44 -9.46
N GLY A 147 -4.67 -3.56 -8.78
CA GLY A 147 -3.66 -4.59 -8.50
C GLY A 147 -2.61 -4.15 -7.47
N CYS A 148 -2.88 -3.09 -6.71
CA CYS A 148 -2.02 -2.61 -5.65
C CYS A 148 -1.92 -3.63 -4.50
N PRO A 149 -0.84 -3.61 -3.71
CA PRO A 149 -0.67 -4.58 -2.62
C PRO A 149 -1.63 -4.40 -1.43
N GLY A 150 -2.27 -3.23 -1.30
CA GLY A 150 -2.86 -2.80 -0.03
C GLY A 150 -1.78 -2.33 0.97
N PRO A 151 -2.08 -2.26 2.28
CA PRO A 151 -3.40 -2.51 2.87
C PRO A 151 -4.40 -1.41 2.52
N GLU A 152 -5.61 -1.81 2.11
CA GLU A 152 -6.75 -0.90 1.98
C GLU A 152 -7.70 -1.07 3.18
N GLU A 153 -7.94 0.03 3.89
CA GLU A 153 -8.75 0.07 5.10
C GLU A 153 -10.20 0.49 4.80
N ILE A 154 -11.17 -0.27 5.32
CA ILE A 154 -12.59 0.08 5.30
C ILE A 154 -13.11 0.08 6.74
N LEU A 155 -13.43 1.27 7.24
CA LEU A 155 -14.15 1.45 8.49
C LEU A 155 -15.64 1.10 8.28
N VAL A 156 -16.07 -0.06 8.77
CA VAL A 156 -17.46 -0.52 8.61
C VAL A 156 -18.38 0.15 9.62
N ASN A 157 -17.95 0.21 10.88
CA ASN A 157 -18.66 0.88 11.97
C ASN A 157 -17.70 1.24 13.12
N ASP A 158 -18.24 1.71 14.23
CA ASP A 158 -17.46 2.09 15.41
C ASP A 158 -16.71 0.92 16.07
N LYS A 159 -17.04 -0.34 15.76
CA LYS A 159 -16.45 -1.56 16.34
C LYS A 159 -15.68 -2.45 15.36
N LEU A 160 -15.77 -2.22 14.05
CA LEU A 160 -15.19 -3.08 13.01
C LEU A 160 -14.45 -2.29 11.94
N VAL A 161 -13.26 -2.79 11.59
CA VAL A 161 -12.47 -2.39 10.44
C VAL A 161 -12.11 -3.62 9.60
N LEU A 162 -12.30 -3.52 8.29
CA LEU A 162 -11.80 -4.49 7.32
C LEU A 162 -10.51 -3.96 6.72
N VAL A 163 -9.52 -4.84 6.55
CA VAL A 163 -8.24 -4.50 5.93
C VAL A 163 -7.96 -5.50 4.82
N PHE A 164 -7.87 -5.01 3.58
CA PHE A 164 -7.68 -5.84 2.40
C PHE A 164 -6.23 -5.79 1.93
N MET A 165 -5.65 -6.95 1.62
CA MET A 165 -4.31 -7.07 1.07
C MET A 165 -4.28 -8.03 -0.12
N ASP A 166 -3.50 -7.69 -1.14
CA ASP A 166 -3.25 -8.57 -2.27
C ASP A 166 -2.02 -9.42 -1.99
N SER A 167 -2.24 -10.61 -1.45
CA SER A 167 -1.16 -11.58 -1.20
C SER A 167 -0.46 -12.07 -2.47
N GLN A 168 -1.13 -12.07 -3.63
CA GLN A 168 -0.50 -12.53 -4.87
C GLN A 168 0.50 -11.50 -5.41
N TRP A 169 0.30 -10.21 -5.12
CA TRP A 169 1.30 -9.17 -5.37
C TRP A 169 2.66 -9.49 -4.72
N TRP A 170 2.68 -10.15 -3.56
CA TRP A 170 3.91 -10.58 -2.87
C TRP A 170 4.50 -11.87 -3.45
N LEU A 171 3.64 -12.73 -4.03
CA LEU A 171 3.99 -14.05 -4.55
C LEU A 171 4.22 -14.03 -6.08
N GLN A 172 4.65 -12.88 -6.61
CA GLN A 172 5.13 -12.72 -7.98
C GLN A 172 6.13 -11.56 -8.09
N ASP A 173 7.09 -11.67 -9.00
CA ASP A 173 8.12 -10.64 -9.19
C ASP A 173 7.83 -9.71 -10.39
N SER A 174 7.21 -10.23 -11.45
CA SER A 174 6.86 -9.49 -12.67
C SER A 174 5.35 -9.23 -12.79
N GLU A 175 4.96 -8.35 -13.71
CA GLU A 175 3.55 -8.10 -14.05
C GLU A 175 2.70 -7.71 -12.83
N ARG A 176 3.23 -6.82 -12.00
CA ARG A 176 2.55 -6.19 -10.86
C ARG A 176 2.94 -4.71 -10.78
N PRO A 177 2.12 -3.84 -10.16
CA PRO A 177 2.52 -2.47 -9.90
C PRO A 177 3.78 -2.43 -9.02
N GLY A 178 4.79 -1.69 -9.47
CA GLY A 178 6.04 -1.49 -8.75
C GLY A 178 6.20 -0.05 -8.26
N VAL A 179 7.45 0.42 -8.17
CA VAL A 179 7.79 1.77 -7.68
C VAL A 179 7.25 2.89 -8.55
N GLU A 180 7.13 2.67 -9.87
CA GLU A 180 6.58 3.66 -10.81
C GLU A 180 5.05 3.65 -10.86
N SER A 181 4.38 2.85 -10.02
CA SER A 181 2.92 2.81 -9.97
C SER A 181 2.35 3.87 -9.02
N ASP A 182 1.08 4.21 -9.21
CA ASP A 182 0.34 5.11 -8.32
C ASP A 182 -0.17 4.44 -7.04
N CYS A 183 0.27 3.20 -6.74
CA CYS A 183 -0.10 2.52 -5.51
C CYS A 183 0.43 3.29 -4.28
N GLU A 184 -0.38 3.34 -3.23
CA GLU A 184 0.02 4.02 -1.98
C GLU A 184 1.23 3.37 -1.30
N CYS A 185 1.32 2.04 -1.36
CA CYS A 185 2.50 1.28 -0.94
C CYS A 185 3.12 0.64 -2.18
N LYS A 186 4.42 0.81 -2.34
CA LYS A 186 5.19 0.41 -3.52
C LYS A 186 6.23 -0.66 -3.21
N THR A 187 6.49 -0.91 -1.93
CA THR A 187 7.44 -1.90 -1.44
C THR A 187 6.82 -2.75 -0.33
N GLU A 188 7.32 -3.98 -0.16
CA GLU A 188 6.86 -4.91 0.88
C GLU A 188 6.97 -4.32 2.29
N ASP A 189 8.04 -3.57 2.57
CA ASP A 189 8.23 -2.89 3.86
C ASP A 189 7.25 -1.73 4.09
N GLU A 190 6.88 -0.99 3.04
CA GLU A 190 5.84 0.03 3.12
C GLU A 190 4.48 -0.61 3.44
N VAL A 191 4.16 -1.73 2.79
CA VAL A 191 2.91 -2.47 3.03
C VAL A 191 2.85 -2.98 4.47
N ALA A 192 3.93 -3.63 4.95
CA ALA A 192 3.99 -4.14 6.33
C ALA A 192 3.85 -3.01 7.35
N ALA A 193 4.57 -1.90 7.17
CA ALA A 193 4.47 -0.77 8.08
C ALA A 193 3.08 -0.10 8.06
N ALA A 194 2.49 0.07 6.87
CA ALA A 194 1.13 0.61 6.75
C ALA A 194 0.10 -0.30 7.44
N LEU A 195 0.30 -1.62 7.40
CA LEU A 195 -0.57 -2.55 8.12
C LEU A 195 -0.41 -2.42 9.63
N GLY A 196 0.82 -2.40 10.13
CA GLY A 196 1.10 -2.19 11.56
C GLY A 196 0.50 -0.87 12.06
N ASP A 197 0.56 0.18 11.23
CA ASP A 197 -0.10 1.45 11.48
C ASP A 197 -1.62 1.31 11.62
N ILE A 198 -2.28 0.65 10.68
CA ILE A 198 -3.75 0.44 10.70
C ILE A 198 -4.14 -0.35 11.96
N ILE A 199 -3.48 -1.48 12.22
CA ILE A 199 -3.79 -2.33 13.38
C ILE A 199 -3.66 -1.55 14.69
N HIS A 200 -2.58 -0.77 14.84
CA HIS A 200 -2.38 0.04 16.04
C HIS A 200 -3.45 1.14 16.20
N ALA A 201 -3.87 1.78 15.10
CA ALA A 201 -4.90 2.81 15.11
C ALA A 201 -6.30 2.27 15.47
N HIS A 202 -6.53 0.98 15.21
CA HIS A 202 -7.81 0.29 15.42
C HIS A 202 -7.73 -0.80 16.48
N ARG A 203 -6.77 -0.69 17.42
CA ARG A 203 -6.61 -1.61 18.55
C ARG A 203 -7.87 -1.76 19.43
N ASP A 204 -8.72 -0.73 19.43
CA ASP A 204 -10.01 -0.67 20.13
C ASP A 204 -11.19 -1.31 19.36
N LYS A 205 -10.93 -1.81 18.14
CA LYS A 205 -11.94 -2.38 17.23
C LYS A 205 -11.54 -3.78 16.79
N LEU A 206 -12.50 -4.55 16.28
CA LEU A 206 -12.19 -5.78 15.54
C LEU A 206 -11.54 -5.40 14.22
N VAL A 207 -10.39 -5.99 13.91
CA VAL A 207 -9.71 -5.84 12.64
C VAL A 207 -9.76 -7.17 11.92
N VAL A 208 -10.47 -7.23 10.79
CA VAL A 208 -10.48 -8.40 9.91
C VAL A 208 -9.49 -8.17 8.78
N LEU A 209 -8.36 -8.87 8.83
CA LEU A 209 -7.32 -8.82 7.80
C LEU A 209 -7.64 -9.87 6.74
N ALA A 210 -8.05 -9.44 5.55
CA ALA A 210 -8.49 -10.30 4.46
C ALA A 210 -7.48 -10.31 3.31
N MET A 211 -7.08 -11.50 2.88
CA MET A 211 -6.24 -11.73 1.69
C MET A 211 -6.50 -13.12 1.13
N HIS A 212 -6.05 -13.41 -0.09
CA HIS A 212 -6.32 -14.72 -0.69
C HIS A 212 -5.54 -15.88 -0.01
N HIS A 213 -4.25 -15.69 0.25
CA HIS A 213 -3.35 -16.76 0.72
C HIS A 213 -3.33 -16.92 2.26
N PRO A 214 -3.53 -18.13 2.82
CA PRO A 214 -3.55 -18.37 4.26
C PRO A 214 -2.15 -18.48 4.89
N PHE A 215 -1.91 -17.86 6.05
CA PHE A 215 -0.60 -17.96 6.73
C PHE A 215 -0.27 -19.38 7.17
N TYR A 216 -1.30 -20.10 7.60
CA TYR A 216 -1.21 -21.47 8.09
C TYR A 216 -2.30 -22.31 7.45
N THR A 217 -1.92 -23.51 7.00
CA THR A 217 -2.84 -24.49 6.45
C THR A 217 -2.27 -25.90 6.60
N HIS A 218 -3.16 -26.86 6.85
CA HIS A 218 -2.87 -28.29 6.81
C HIS A 218 -3.50 -28.99 5.60
N GLY A 219 -3.81 -28.21 4.56
CA GLY A 219 -4.24 -28.67 3.25
C GLY A 219 -3.06 -28.94 2.30
N LYS A 220 -3.38 -28.98 1.01
CA LYS A 220 -2.42 -29.39 -0.04
C LYS A 220 -1.27 -28.38 -0.17
N HIS A 221 -1.56 -27.08 -0.08
CA HIS A 221 -0.56 -26.00 -0.15
C HIS A 221 0.25 -25.86 1.15
N GLY A 222 -0.20 -26.50 2.24
CA GLY A 222 0.59 -26.79 3.45
C GLY A 222 1.63 -27.93 3.29
N GLY A 223 1.63 -28.61 2.15
CA GLY A 223 2.47 -29.78 1.87
C GLY A 223 1.96 -31.07 2.51
N TYR A 224 0.64 -31.18 2.75
CA TYR A 224 -0.01 -32.40 3.24
C TYR A 224 -0.64 -33.17 2.09
N PHE A 225 0.03 -34.26 1.68
CA PHE A 225 -0.45 -35.16 0.64
C PHE A 225 -1.00 -36.46 1.24
N THR A 226 -1.89 -37.12 0.49
CA THR A 226 -2.47 -38.43 0.80
C THR A 226 -1.55 -39.57 0.34
N PHE A 227 -1.69 -40.76 0.92
CA PHE A 227 -0.93 -41.95 0.49
C PHE A 227 -1.11 -42.26 -1.01
N LYS A 228 -2.31 -42.02 -1.54
CA LYS A 228 -2.61 -42.09 -2.98
C LYS A 228 -1.71 -41.16 -3.80
N GLN A 229 -1.50 -39.92 -3.36
CA GLN A 229 -0.67 -38.95 -4.07
C GLN A 229 0.83 -39.27 -3.99
N HIS A 230 1.27 -40.02 -2.97
CA HIS A 230 2.64 -40.53 -2.88
C HIS A 230 2.90 -41.73 -3.82
N ILE A 231 1.88 -42.53 -4.12
CA ILE A 231 1.99 -43.70 -4.99
C ILE A 231 1.64 -43.37 -6.44
N PHE A 232 0.69 -42.47 -6.67
CA PHE A 232 0.13 -42.13 -7.99
C PHE A 232 0.15 -40.60 -8.25
N PRO A 233 1.33 -39.95 -8.31
CA PRO A 233 1.42 -38.48 -8.40
C PRO A 233 0.84 -37.90 -9.70
N LEU A 234 0.78 -38.70 -10.78
CA LEU A 234 0.20 -38.27 -12.06
C LEU A 234 -1.33 -38.09 -12.02
N THR A 235 -1.98 -38.57 -10.95
CA THR A 235 -3.40 -38.28 -10.71
C THR A 235 -3.69 -36.80 -10.45
N GLU A 236 -2.66 -36.01 -10.12
CA GLU A 236 -2.74 -34.55 -9.98
C GLU A 236 -2.86 -33.82 -11.32
N VAL A 237 -2.31 -34.41 -12.39
CA VAL A 237 -2.35 -33.85 -13.75
C VAL A 237 -3.60 -34.34 -14.48
N ASN A 238 -3.96 -35.61 -14.28
CA ASN A 238 -5.18 -36.19 -14.81
C ASN A 238 -5.75 -37.23 -13.82
N PRO A 239 -6.99 -37.05 -13.31
CA PRO A 239 -7.58 -37.95 -12.33
C PRO A 239 -7.63 -39.43 -12.73
N SER A 240 -7.53 -39.75 -14.03
CA SER A 240 -7.56 -41.11 -14.57
C SER A 240 -6.18 -41.79 -14.64
N LEU A 241 -5.08 -41.06 -14.42
CA LEU A 241 -3.71 -41.60 -14.52
C LEU A 241 -3.25 -42.28 -13.22
N TYR A 242 -3.84 -43.44 -12.91
CA TYR A 242 -3.44 -44.32 -11.79
C TYR A 242 -2.19 -45.15 -12.12
N ILE A 243 -1.09 -44.48 -12.43
CA ILE A 243 0.19 -45.14 -12.69
C ILE A 243 1.01 -45.16 -11.39
N PRO A 244 1.25 -46.33 -10.78
CA PRO A 244 2.02 -46.41 -9.54
C PRO A 244 3.49 -46.09 -9.83
N LEU A 245 4.02 -45.06 -9.21
CA LEU A 245 5.43 -44.65 -9.30
C LEU A 245 6.08 -44.69 -7.91
N PRO A 246 6.24 -45.87 -7.27
CA PRO A 246 6.98 -45.97 -6.02
C PRO A 246 8.44 -45.54 -6.22
N VAL A 247 9.05 -44.90 -5.21
CA VAL A 247 10.43 -44.36 -5.21
C VAL A 247 10.62 -43.09 -6.05
N ILE A 248 10.24 -43.06 -7.32
CA ILE A 248 10.40 -41.88 -8.22
C ILE A 248 9.26 -40.87 -8.03
N GLY A 249 8.04 -41.36 -7.82
CA GLY A 249 6.84 -40.54 -7.57
C GLY A 249 6.84 -39.85 -6.19
N SER A 250 7.69 -40.30 -5.26
CA SER A 250 7.95 -39.62 -3.99
C SER A 250 8.72 -38.32 -4.17
N ILE A 251 9.53 -38.17 -5.23
CA ILE A 251 10.38 -36.99 -5.45
C ILE A 251 9.52 -35.75 -5.74
N TYR A 252 8.39 -35.87 -6.45
CA TYR A 252 7.56 -34.70 -6.81
C TYR A 252 6.81 -34.10 -5.59
N PRO A 253 6.09 -34.88 -4.75
CA PRO A 253 5.53 -34.40 -3.48
C PRO A 253 6.58 -34.05 -2.42
N ILE A 254 7.75 -34.70 -2.42
CA ILE A 254 8.86 -34.36 -1.50
C ILE A 254 9.56 -33.07 -1.96
N ALA A 255 9.86 -32.87 -3.24
CA ALA A 255 10.47 -31.63 -3.76
C ALA A 255 9.50 -30.44 -3.62
N ARG A 256 8.21 -30.62 -3.91
CA ARG A 256 7.18 -29.61 -3.59
C ARG A 256 6.98 -29.46 -2.08
N GLY A 257 7.19 -30.50 -1.30
CA GLY A 257 7.19 -30.46 0.16
C GLY A 257 8.46 -29.84 0.79
N VAL A 258 9.58 -29.75 0.08
CA VAL A 258 10.87 -29.26 0.59
C VAL A 258 11.22 -27.88 0.03
N PHE A 259 10.98 -27.63 -1.25
CA PHE A 259 11.23 -26.35 -1.93
C PHE A 259 9.95 -25.54 -2.23
N GLY A 260 8.78 -26.19 -2.39
CA GLY A 260 7.49 -25.53 -2.64
C GLY A 260 7.34 -24.93 -4.04
N ASN A 261 6.11 -24.86 -4.56
CA ASN A 261 5.75 -23.83 -5.54
C ASN A 261 5.65 -22.48 -4.79
N ILE A 262 5.82 -21.33 -5.47
CA ILE A 262 5.64 -19.99 -4.85
C ILE A 262 4.26 -19.81 -4.18
N GLN A 263 3.27 -20.60 -4.61
CA GLN A 263 1.91 -20.70 -4.07
C GLN A 263 1.80 -21.62 -2.83
N ASP A 264 2.86 -22.31 -2.42
CA ASP A 264 2.87 -23.21 -1.27
C ASP A 264 3.55 -22.54 -0.07
N THR A 265 2.98 -22.70 1.13
CA THR A 265 3.45 -22.08 2.39
C THR A 265 4.90 -22.40 2.77
N ARG A 266 5.50 -23.44 2.17
CA ARG A 266 6.89 -23.84 2.44
C ARG A 266 7.91 -23.03 1.65
N HIS A 267 7.48 -22.35 0.58
CA HIS A 267 8.34 -21.57 -0.29
C HIS A 267 8.95 -20.35 0.44
N PRO A 268 10.22 -20.00 0.20
CA PRO A 268 10.90 -18.90 0.90
C PRO A 268 10.16 -17.55 0.83
N ARG A 269 9.68 -17.15 -0.36
CA ARG A 269 8.92 -15.89 -0.54
C ARG A 269 7.61 -15.87 0.25
N TYR A 270 6.91 -17.00 0.28
CA TYR A 270 5.67 -17.12 1.05
C TYR A 270 5.96 -16.99 2.54
N LYS A 271 6.99 -17.68 3.04
CA LYS A 271 7.42 -17.56 4.44
C LYS A 271 7.82 -16.15 4.80
N GLU A 272 8.53 -15.45 3.92
CA GLU A 272 8.93 -14.05 4.12
C GLU A 272 7.71 -13.13 4.24
N MET A 273 6.74 -13.25 3.32
CA MET A 273 5.46 -12.53 3.41
C MET A 273 4.77 -12.80 4.75
N VAL A 274 4.58 -14.07 5.11
CA VAL A 274 3.92 -14.46 6.37
C VAL A 274 4.69 -13.91 7.56
N GLN A 275 6.02 -14.00 7.60
CA GLN A 275 6.83 -13.49 8.70
C GLN A 275 6.72 -11.97 8.85
N LYS A 276 6.82 -11.22 7.74
CA LYS A 276 6.72 -9.75 7.75
C LYS A 276 5.33 -9.29 8.21
N ILE A 277 4.26 -9.92 7.70
CA ILE A 277 2.89 -9.54 8.05
C ILE A 277 2.54 -10.00 9.48
N GLU A 278 2.90 -11.23 9.85
CA GLU A 278 2.62 -11.78 11.18
C GLU A 278 3.29 -10.93 12.27
N ALA A 279 4.51 -10.44 12.04
CA ALA A 279 5.20 -9.55 12.98
C ALA A 279 4.42 -8.27 13.28
N MET A 280 3.58 -7.79 12.36
CA MET A 280 2.79 -6.57 12.55
C MET A 280 1.50 -6.82 13.35
N ILE A 281 0.99 -8.05 13.33
CA ILE A 281 -0.26 -8.42 14.01
C ILE A 281 0.02 -9.09 15.36
N GLN A 282 1.26 -9.53 15.60
CA GLN A 282 1.67 -10.17 16.84
C GLN A 282 1.44 -9.24 18.05
N GLY A 283 0.78 -9.77 19.08
CA GLY A 283 0.42 -9.01 20.29
C GLY A 283 -0.93 -8.30 20.21
N TYR A 284 -1.57 -8.25 19.03
CA TYR A 284 -2.92 -7.72 18.87
C TYR A 284 -3.95 -8.86 18.83
N SER A 285 -4.68 -9.04 19.92
CA SER A 285 -5.77 -10.02 20.03
C SER A 285 -7.03 -9.65 19.25
N ASN A 286 -7.10 -8.41 18.76
CA ASN A 286 -8.22 -7.87 18.01
C ASN A 286 -8.11 -8.08 16.50
N VAL A 287 -7.10 -8.83 16.03
CA VAL A 287 -6.92 -9.13 14.61
C VAL A 287 -7.33 -10.57 14.29
N VAL A 288 -8.22 -10.72 13.31
CA VAL A 288 -8.63 -12.01 12.73
C VAL A 288 -8.20 -12.04 11.26
N HIS A 289 -7.34 -12.98 10.90
CA HIS A 289 -6.91 -13.19 9.52
C HIS A 289 -7.89 -14.11 8.79
N VAL A 290 -8.35 -13.73 7.59
CA VAL A 290 -9.30 -14.52 6.78
C VAL A 290 -8.75 -14.73 5.36
N ALA A 291 -8.81 -15.97 4.87
CA ALA A 291 -8.26 -16.35 3.56
C ALA A 291 -9.00 -17.50 2.86
N GLY A 292 -8.76 -17.64 1.55
CA GLY A 292 -9.24 -18.74 0.69
C GLY A 292 -8.09 -19.67 0.30
N HIS A 293 -7.87 -19.84 -1.00
CA HIS A 293 -6.77 -20.54 -1.71
C HIS A 293 -6.73 -22.06 -1.49
N GLU A 294 -6.90 -22.49 -0.25
CA GLU A 294 -7.06 -23.88 0.11
C GLU A 294 -8.52 -24.29 -0.09
N HIS A 295 -8.76 -25.32 -0.90
CA HIS A 295 -10.10 -25.81 -1.21
C HIS A 295 -10.74 -26.60 -0.06
N ASN A 296 -10.66 -26.10 1.16
CA ASN A 296 -11.20 -26.67 2.38
C ASN A 296 -11.49 -25.54 3.38
N MET A 297 -12.05 -25.89 4.54
CA MET A 297 -12.33 -24.95 5.62
C MET A 297 -11.47 -25.29 6.83
N GLN A 298 -10.83 -24.29 7.44
CA GLN A 298 -10.00 -24.46 8.64
C GLN A 298 -10.14 -23.27 9.57
N LEU A 299 -10.11 -23.52 10.87
CA LEU A 299 -9.86 -22.51 11.92
C LEU A 299 -8.55 -22.88 12.61
N LEU A 300 -7.61 -21.95 12.65
CA LEU A 300 -6.35 -22.12 13.36
C LEU A 300 -6.13 -21.00 14.37
N LYS A 301 -5.46 -21.32 15.48
CA LYS A 301 -5.09 -20.38 16.53
C LYS A 301 -3.62 -20.49 16.88
N LYS A 302 -2.88 -19.40 16.70
CA LYS A 302 -1.50 -19.27 17.17
C LYS A 302 -1.42 -18.04 18.06
N ASP A 303 -0.93 -18.23 19.27
CA ASP A 303 -0.85 -17.19 20.31
C ASP A 303 -2.22 -16.53 20.54
N SER A 304 -2.32 -15.21 20.37
CA SER A 304 -3.57 -14.44 20.50
C SER A 304 -4.35 -14.26 19.19
N SER A 305 -3.82 -14.74 18.06
CA SER A 305 -4.35 -14.45 16.73
C SER A 305 -5.08 -15.66 16.12
N TRP A 306 -6.15 -15.36 15.39
CA TRP A 306 -6.99 -16.35 14.71
C TRP A 306 -6.79 -16.29 13.21
N PHE A 307 -6.72 -17.46 12.59
CA PHE A 307 -6.54 -17.65 11.15
C PHE A 307 -7.68 -18.51 10.61
N VAL A 308 -8.51 -17.91 9.76
CA VAL A 308 -9.69 -18.50 9.13
C VAL A 308 -9.35 -18.82 7.68
N VAL A 309 -9.57 -20.07 7.30
CA VAL A 309 -9.51 -20.53 5.90
C VAL A 309 -10.92 -20.91 5.47
N SER A 310 -11.42 -20.32 4.39
CA SER A 310 -12.76 -20.51 3.82
C SER A 310 -12.70 -20.59 2.29
N GLY A 311 -11.90 -21.50 1.73
CA GLY A 311 -11.70 -21.63 0.27
C GLY A 311 -12.49 -22.75 -0.38
N ALA A 312 -13.54 -23.26 0.26
CA ALA A 312 -14.32 -24.39 -0.25
C ALA A 312 -15.59 -23.98 -1.04
N GLY A 313 -15.56 -22.81 -1.71
CA GLY A 313 -16.73 -22.24 -2.39
C GLY A 313 -17.20 -23.03 -3.62
N SER A 314 -16.29 -23.69 -4.34
CA SER A 314 -16.62 -24.51 -5.53
C SER A 314 -15.97 -25.91 -5.53
N LYS A 315 -14.73 -25.98 -5.03
CA LYS A 315 -13.89 -27.18 -4.97
C LYS A 315 -13.78 -27.71 -3.53
N LYS A 316 -13.36 -28.97 -3.40
CA LYS A 316 -13.02 -29.57 -2.11
C LYS A 316 -11.77 -30.42 -2.20
N THR A 317 -10.84 -30.23 -1.28
CA THR A 317 -9.59 -30.98 -1.13
C THR A 317 -9.47 -31.51 0.30
N GLN A 318 -8.61 -32.53 0.47
CA GLN A 318 -8.35 -33.12 1.77
C GLN A 318 -7.56 -32.15 2.67
N VAL A 319 -7.84 -32.19 3.96
CA VAL A 319 -7.18 -31.42 5.01
C VAL A 319 -6.91 -32.33 6.20
N LYS A 320 -5.82 -32.08 6.94
CA LYS A 320 -5.47 -32.84 8.14
C LYS A 320 -5.53 -31.94 9.37
N ASN A 321 -5.78 -32.52 10.53
CA ASN A 321 -5.52 -31.85 11.79
C ASN A 321 -4.00 -31.67 11.99
N GLY A 322 -3.58 -30.52 12.50
CA GLY A 322 -2.17 -30.21 12.71
C GLY A 322 -1.93 -29.13 13.77
N LYS A 323 -0.70 -28.60 13.78
CA LYS A 323 -0.31 -27.58 14.74
C LYS A 323 -1.18 -26.33 14.56
N TYR A 324 -1.75 -25.83 15.66
CA TYR A 324 -2.67 -24.70 15.69
C TYR A 324 -4.11 -25.00 15.23
N SER A 325 -4.42 -26.18 14.68
CA SER A 325 -5.78 -26.54 14.25
C SER A 325 -6.78 -26.52 15.41
N VAL A 326 -7.89 -25.82 15.20
CA VAL A 326 -9.09 -25.83 16.07
C VAL A 326 -10.26 -26.52 15.36
N TYR A 327 -10.36 -26.35 14.04
CA TYR A 327 -11.37 -26.99 13.20
C TYR A 327 -10.81 -27.22 11.78
N GLU A 328 -11.22 -28.32 11.14
CA GLU A 328 -10.91 -28.59 9.74
C GLU A 328 -12.05 -29.37 9.05
N LYS A 329 -12.32 -29.05 7.78
CA LYS A 329 -13.35 -29.73 6.99
C LYS A 329 -13.06 -29.74 5.50
N ALA A 330 -13.12 -30.93 4.90
CA ALA A 330 -12.94 -31.19 3.47
C ALA A 330 -14.28 -31.26 2.71
N GLU A 331 -15.19 -30.33 2.97
CA GLU A 331 -16.52 -30.25 2.33
C GLU A 331 -16.76 -28.84 1.77
N ARG A 332 -17.68 -28.73 0.80
CA ARG A 332 -18.05 -27.42 0.24
C ARG A 332 -18.79 -26.61 1.29
N GLY A 333 -18.50 -25.32 1.34
CA GLY A 333 -19.01 -24.49 2.41
C GLY A 333 -18.42 -23.09 2.44
N PHE A 334 -18.75 -22.38 3.51
CA PHE A 334 -18.29 -21.03 3.78
C PHE A 334 -18.24 -20.79 5.29
N ALA A 335 -17.57 -19.72 5.69
CA ALA A 335 -17.50 -19.27 7.07
C ALA A 335 -18.24 -17.94 7.25
N VAL A 336 -18.75 -17.68 8.45
CA VAL A 336 -19.40 -16.43 8.84
C VAL A 336 -18.80 -15.92 10.14
N LEU A 337 -18.29 -14.69 10.14
CA LEU A 337 -17.91 -13.97 11.36
C LEU A 337 -19.08 -13.10 11.81
N GLU A 338 -19.52 -13.27 13.05
CA GLU A 338 -20.57 -12.46 13.68
C GLU A 338 -19.97 -11.60 14.79
N LEU A 339 -20.19 -10.29 14.71
CA LEU A 339 -19.83 -9.32 15.75
C LEU A 339 -21.09 -8.84 16.45
N SER A 340 -21.08 -8.89 17.77
CA SER A 340 -22.17 -8.43 18.63
C SER A 340 -21.93 -7.01 19.17
N GLU A 341 -22.98 -6.42 19.74
CA GLU A 341 -22.94 -5.10 20.36
C GLU A 341 -21.97 -5.06 21.56
N SER A 342 -21.86 -6.15 22.33
CA SER A 342 -20.87 -6.26 23.41
C SER A 342 -19.41 -6.33 22.93
N GLY A 343 -19.18 -6.57 21.64
CA GLY A 343 -17.86 -6.86 21.07
C GLY A 343 -17.49 -8.35 21.07
N ARG A 344 -18.39 -9.23 21.51
CA ARG A 344 -18.20 -10.69 21.33
C ARG A 344 -18.16 -11.02 19.83
N THR A 345 -17.13 -11.77 19.42
CA THR A 345 -16.89 -12.18 18.03
C THR A 345 -16.95 -13.71 17.91
N GLU A 346 -17.88 -14.22 17.11
CA GLU A 346 -18.10 -15.65 16.90
C GLU A 346 -17.83 -16.02 15.42
N ILE A 347 -17.12 -17.13 15.18
CA ILE A 347 -16.96 -17.72 13.85
C ILE A 347 -17.88 -18.93 13.72
N LYS A 348 -18.54 -19.08 12.57
CA LYS A 348 -19.38 -20.23 12.20
C LYS A 348 -18.96 -20.80 10.87
N TYR A 349 -18.91 -22.11 10.75
CA TYR A 349 -18.67 -22.79 9.47
C TYR A 349 -19.90 -23.57 9.05
N TYR A 350 -20.23 -23.43 7.78
CA TYR A 350 -21.40 -24.02 7.16
C TYR A 350 -20.97 -24.93 6.03
N VAL A 351 -21.53 -26.14 6.02
CA VAL A 351 -21.41 -27.08 4.91
C VAL A 351 -22.65 -26.95 4.04
N VAL A 352 -22.44 -26.93 2.73
CA VAL A 352 -23.49 -26.91 1.72
C VAL A 352 -23.47 -28.20 0.91
N ASP A 353 -24.60 -28.89 0.88
CA ASP A 353 -24.82 -30.10 0.06
C ASP A 353 -26.17 -30.01 -0.66
N GLY A 354 -26.13 -29.91 -1.99
CA GLY A 354 -27.29 -29.56 -2.80
C GLY A 354 -27.90 -28.23 -2.34
N ASP A 355 -29.21 -28.23 -2.07
CA ASP A 355 -29.95 -27.07 -1.53
C ASP A 355 -29.94 -27.02 0.01
N SER A 356 -29.33 -28.02 0.68
CA SER A 356 -29.28 -28.09 2.14
C SER A 356 -28.01 -27.44 2.69
N MET A 357 -28.16 -26.75 3.82
CA MET A 357 -27.06 -26.16 4.59
C MET A 357 -27.16 -26.64 6.03
N ARG A 358 -26.00 -26.97 6.61
CA ARG A 358 -25.88 -27.23 8.04
C ARG A 358 -24.69 -26.47 8.61
N MET A 359 -24.87 -25.92 9.81
CA MET A 359 -23.75 -25.44 10.62
C MET A 359 -22.95 -26.65 11.09
N ASP A 360 -21.69 -26.74 10.70
CA ASP A 360 -20.79 -27.83 11.10
C ASP A 360 -20.00 -27.47 12.37
N PHE A 361 -19.71 -26.18 12.57
CA PHE A 361 -18.89 -25.70 13.69
C PHE A 361 -19.21 -24.25 14.05
N ALA A 362 -19.04 -23.90 15.33
CA ALA A 362 -19.09 -22.54 15.84
C ALA A 362 -18.10 -22.36 17.00
N ALA A 363 -17.43 -21.21 17.08
CA ALA A 363 -16.54 -20.87 18.19
C ALA A 363 -16.53 -19.37 18.50
N ASP A 364 -16.53 -19.03 19.79
CA ASP A 364 -16.19 -17.69 20.25
C ASP A 364 -14.68 -17.48 20.16
N LEU A 365 -14.26 -16.42 19.47
CA LEU A 365 -12.86 -16.12 19.29
C LEU A 365 -12.21 -15.50 20.54
N GLY A 366 -13.00 -15.02 21.51
CA GLY A 366 -12.47 -14.43 22.75
C GLY A 366 -11.56 -13.21 22.48
N VAL A 367 -11.91 -12.43 21.46
CA VAL A 367 -11.18 -11.23 21.04
C VAL A 367 -11.12 -10.23 22.20
N LYS A 368 -9.94 -9.67 22.44
CA LYS A 368 -9.75 -8.57 23.39
C LYS A 368 -9.33 -7.30 22.65
N TYR A 369 -9.93 -6.19 23.04
CA TYR A 369 -9.68 -4.86 22.47
C TYR A 369 -8.75 -4.06 23.38
N GLY A 370 -7.81 -3.33 22.78
CA GLY A 370 -6.97 -2.36 23.48
C GLY A 370 -7.71 -1.06 23.76
N THR A 371 -7.15 -0.21 24.63
CA THR A 371 -7.69 1.13 24.90
C THR A 371 -7.06 2.18 23.98
N LYS A 372 -7.85 3.21 23.66
CA LYS A 372 -7.44 4.32 22.79
C LYS A 372 -6.81 5.51 23.54
N ASP A 373 -6.58 5.40 24.86
CA ASP A 373 -6.18 6.53 25.69
C ASP A 373 -4.91 7.22 25.18
N GLU A 374 -5.13 8.33 24.48
CA GLU A 374 -4.13 9.25 23.99
C GLU A 374 -4.48 10.65 24.50
N SER A 375 -4.72 10.76 25.82
CA SER A 375 -4.54 12.04 26.51
C SER A 375 -3.04 12.30 26.61
N PHE A 376 -2.46 12.77 25.53
CA PHE A 376 -1.08 13.20 25.53
C PHE A 376 -0.97 14.48 26.34
N ALA A 377 -0.33 14.42 27.50
CA ALA A 377 0.09 15.61 28.20
C ALA A 377 0.95 16.44 27.24
N SER A 378 0.63 17.73 27.07
CA SER A 378 1.42 18.63 26.24
C SER A 378 2.83 18.74 26.83
N GLY A 379 3.83 18.21 26.14
CA GLY A 379 5.22 18.50 26.45
C GLY A 379 5.48 19.99 26.24
N SER A 380 6.13 20.66 27.20
CA SER A 380 6.71 21.98 26.94
C SER A 380 8.03 21.77 26.22
N PHE A 381 8.12 22.29 24.99
CA PHE A 381 9.32 22.22 24.17
C PHE A 381 9.87 23.64 23.94
N PRO A 382 11.19 23.81 23.77
CA PRO A 382 11.76 25.11 23.44
C PRO A 382 11.27 25.58 22.07
N ASP A 383 11.12 26.90 21.87
CA ASP A 383 10.67 27.48 20.58
C ASP A 383 11.59 27.15 19.39
N SER A 384 12.86 26.84 19.68
CA SER A 384 13.86 26.46 18.69
C SER A 384 14.93 25.56 19.29
N VAL A 385 15.58 24.77 18.45
CA VAL A 385 16.73 23.94 18.81
C VAL A 385 17.89 24.18 17.85
N VAL A 386 19.09 23.80 18.27
CA VAL A 386 20.25 23.69 17.40
C VAL A 386 20.45 22.21 17.05
N ILE A 387 20.40 21.87 15.77
CA ILE A 387 20.46 20.48 15.29
C ILE A 387 21.26 20.39 13.99
N VAL A 388 21.74 19.20 13.66
CA VAL A 388 22.42 18.86 12.39
C VAL A 388 21.53 17.98 11.53
N ALA A 389 21.59 18.12 10.20
CA ALA A 389 20.80 17.29 9.29
C ALA A 389 21.21 15.81 9.32
N ASN A 390 22.51 15.53 9.23
CA ASN A 390 23.07 14.18 9.37
C ASN A 390 24.58 14.21 9.67
N ASP A 391 24.94 14.05 10.95
CA ASP A 391 26.36 14.07 11.37
C ASP A 391 27.19 12.91 10.80
N GLN A 392 26.54 11.79 10.45
CA GLN A 392 27.21 10.59 9.93
C GLN A 392 27.86 10.85 8.55
N LEU A 393 27.44 11.90 7.84
CA LEU A 393 27.97 12.24 6.52
C LEU A 393 29.27 13.06 6.55
N ARG A 394 29.74 13.56 7.72
CA ARG A 394 30.94 14.41 7.83
C ARG A 394 32.17 13.82 7.10
N GLY A 395 32.33 12.49 7.17
CA GLY A 395 33.31 11.71 6.40
C GLY A 395 34.78 11.94 6.78
N SER A 396 35.62 10.90 6.67
CA SER A 396 37.08 11.02 6.84
C SER A 396 37.75 11.56 5.57
N ALA A 397 39.03 11.94 5.66
CA ALA A 397 39.81 12.38 4.48
C ALA A 397 39.80 11.34 3.35
N LEU A 398 39.89 10.04 3.70
CA LEU A 398 39.82 8.93 2.75
C LEU A 398 38.45 8.87 2.06
N LYS A 399 37.35 9.03 2.82
CA LYS A 399 36.00 9.10 2.25
C LYS A 399 35.86 10.30 1.31
N LYS A 400 36.36 11.48 1.70
CA LYS A 400 36.30 12.69 0.86
C LYS A 400 37.09 12.53 -0.45
N PHE A 401 38.21 11.81 -0.43
CA PHE A 401 38.98 11.51 -1.64
C PHE A 401 38.22 10.59 -2.61
N PHE A 402 37.67 9.46 -2.11
CA PHE A 402 37.01 8.47 -2.98
C PHE A 402 35.57 8.84 -3.37
N LEU A 403 34.80 9.40 -2.44
CA LEU A 403 33.36 9.66 -2.58
C LEU A 403 33.01 11.15 -2.67
N GLY A 404 34.01 12.03 -2.57
CA GLY A 404 33.84 13.47 -2.72
C GLY A 404 33.68 14.22 -1.40
N SER A 405 34.11 15.48 -1.39
CA SER A 405 33.86 16.41 -0.28
C SER A 405 32.38 16.80 -0.23
N ASN A 406 31.76 16.91 -1.41
CA ASN A 406 30.34 17.17 -1.63
C ASN A 406 29.80 18.29 -0.72
N TYR A 407 28.60 18.10 -0.14
CA TYR A 407 27.94 19.00 0.81
C TYR A 407 28.03 18.49 2.26
N ARG A 408 29.07 17.71 2.59
CA ARG A 408 29.20 17.08 3.92
C ARG A 408 29.23 18.10 5.06
N ASP A 409 29.79 19.28 4.80
CA ASP A 409 29.84 20.37 5.77
C ASP A 409 28.42 20.91 6.00
N GLU A 410 27.61 21.10 4.95
CA GLU A 410 26.22 21.52 5.06
C GLU A 410 25.33 20.47 5.76
N TRP A 411 25.57 19.18 5.52
CA TRP A 411 24.87 18.08 6.20
C TRP A 411 25.19 17.99 7.70
N SER A 412 26.41 18.35 8.10
CA SER A 412 26.90 18.21 9.48
C SER A 412 27.02 19.53 10.25
N ARG A 413 26.58 20.65 9.65
CA ARG A 413 26.61 21.96 10.29
C ARG A 413 25.42 22.13 11.23
N PRO A 414 25.66 22.53 12.50
CA PRO A 414 24.58 22.88 13.40
C PRO A 414 23.84 24.12 12.88
N ILE A 415 22.51 24.04 12.86
CA ILE A 415 21.62 25.11 12.43
C ILE A 415 20.54 25.34 13.48
N LYS A 416 20.13 26.60 13.68
CA LYS A 416 19.00 26.93 14.54
C LYS A 416 17.69 26.79 13.78
N VAL A 417 16.80 25.93 14.27
CA VAL A 417 15.52 25.60 13.62
C VAL A 417 14.37 25.73 14.61
N LYS A 418 13.21 26.22 14.14
CA LYS A 418 12.01 26.30 14.97
C LYS A 418 11.49 24.91 15.30
N THR A 419 11.02 24.75 16.53
CA THR A 419 10.33 23.53 16.96
C THR A 419 8.93 23.50 16.35
N PHE A 420 8.55 22.38 15.77
CA PHE A 420 7.21 22.14 15.26
C PHE A 420 6.27 21.90 16.42
N ASP A 421 5.27 22.77 16.58
CA ASP A 421 4.19 22.53 17.54
C ASP A 421 3.15 21.60 16.91
N MET A 422 3.02 20.40 17.49
CA MET A 422 1.99 19.43 17.10
C MET A 422 0.56 19.88 17.45
N ALA A 423 0.37 20.98 18.17
CA ALA A 423 -0.96 21.48 18.52
C ALA A 423 -1.78 21.80 17.27
N GLY A 424 -2.94 21.15 17.14
CA GLY A 424 -3.83 21.33 16.00
C GLY A 424 -3.50 20.49 14.77
N TRP A 425 -2.50 19.61 14.85
CA TRP A 425 -2.17 18.64 13.81
C TRP A 425 -2.54 17.23 14.24
N ARG A 426 -3.17 16.48 13.34
CA ARG A 426 -3.46 15.06 13.56
C ARG A 426 -2.61 14.21 12.63
N PRO A 427 -1.65 13.42 13.16
CA PRO A 427 -0.96 12.41 12.37
C PRO A 427 -1.93 11.44 11.71
N LEU A 428 -1.78 11.23 10.41
CA LEU A 428 -2.66 10.36 9.64
C LEU A 428 -1.95 9.06 9.28
N LYS A 429 -0.84 9.18 8.53
CA LYS A 429 -0.20 8.06 7.86
C LYS A 429 1.27 8.33 7.63
N ARG A 430 2.11 7.33 7.88
CA ARG A 430 3.50 7.31 7.45
C ARG A 430 3.58 6.97 5.97
N GLY A 431 4.42 7.66 5.23
CA GLY A 431 4.82 7.31 3.88
C GLY A 431 6.29 7.65 3.65
N GLY A 432 6.63 7.93 2.41
CA GLY A 432 8.00 8.21 1.99
C GLY A 432 8.66 6.93 1.50
N GLY A 433 9.19 6.98 0.28
CA GLY A 433 9.76 5.82 -0.40
C GLY A 433 11.13 5.43 0.16
N LYS A 434 11.97 4.88 -0.71
CA LYS A 434 13.22 4.18 -0.34
C LYS A 434 14.33 5.05 0.29
N GLN A 435 14.12 6.35 0.41
CA GLN A 435 15.15 7.30 0.87
C GLN A 435 14.69 8.29 1.95
N SER A 436 13.40 8.59 2.15
CA SER A 436 12.99 9.55 3.17
C SER A 436 11.70 9.10 3.86
N ARG A 437 11.53 9.47 5.13
CA ARG A 437 10.30 9.21 5.86
C ARG A 437 9.41 10.43 5.76
N SER A 438 8.14 10.25 5.45
CA SER A 438 7.15 11.31 5.45
C SER A 438 5.98 10.97 6.36
N LEU A 439 5.42 11.96 7.03
CA LEU A 439 4.24 11.84 7.87
C LEU A 439 3.18 12.79 7.34
N ARG A 440 2.06 12.21 6.87
CA ARG A 440 0.88 12.99 6.49
C ARG A 440 0.19 13.49 7.77
N LEU A 441 -0.12 14.77 7.80
CA LEU A 441 -0.83 15.45 8.87
C LEU A 441 -2.14 16.03 8.33
N ALA A 442 -3.24 15.89 9.07
CA ALA A 442 -4.43 16.71 8.86
C ALA A 442 -4.30 18.00 9.66
N GLY A 443 -4.53 19.13 9.00
CA GLY A 443 -4.77 20.42 9.65
C GLY A 443 -6.22 20.58 10.10
N LYS A 444 -6.54 21.72 10.73
CA LYS A 444 -7.93 22.07 11.12
C LYS A 444 -8.81 22.48 9.94
N ASP A 445 -8.22 22.72 8.78
CA ASP A 445 -8.85 23.24 7.56
C ASP A 445 -9.16 22.15 6.53
N ASP A 446 -9.21 20.88 6.96
CA ASP A 446 -9.34 19.68 6.12
C ASP A 446 -8.25 19.53 5.03
N LYS A 447 -7.22 20.40 5.03
CA LYS A 447 -6.05 20.25 4.18
C LYS A 447 -5.05 19.29 4.78
N GLN A 448 -4.33 18.60 3.90
CA GLN A 448 -3.25 17.71 4.29
C GLN A 448 -1.90 18.36 4.09
N TYR A 449 -1.04 18.14 5.06
CA TYR A 449 0.34 18.59 5.09
C TYR A 449 1.26 17.38 5.26
N VAL A 450 2.54 17.59 5.01
CA VAL A 450 3.56 16.54 5.15
C VAL A 450 4.71 17.07 5.98
N LEU A 451 5.13 16.28 6.98
CA LEU A 451 6.46 16.37 7.56
C LEU A 451 7.36 15.36 6.85
N ARG A 452 8.42 15.82 6.20
CA ARG A 452 9.36 14.96 5.45
C ARG A 452 10.76 15.07 6.04
N SER A 453 11.36 13.95 6.40
CA SER A 453 12.68 13.93 7.03
C SER A 453 13.76 14.46 6.09
N ILE A 454 14.58 15.39 6.58
CA ILE A 454 15.80 15.84 5.86
C ILE A 454 16.79 14.69 5.78
N LYS A 455 16.99 13.97 6.90
CA LYS A 455 17.81 12.76 6.92
C LYS A 455 17.23 11.73 5.95
N LYS A 456 18.10 11.23 5.08
CA LYS A 456 17.77 10.14 4.17
C LYS A 456 18.06 8.78 4.81
N TYR A 457 17.13 7.85 4.62
CA TYR A 457 17.19 6.47 5.09
C TYR A 457 17.24 5.56 3.86
N VAL A 458 18.44 5.24 3.37
CA VAL A 458 18.60 4.35 2.21
C VAL A 458 18.29 2.92 2.64
N LEU A 459 17.14 2.41 2.20
CA LEU A 459 16.71 1.03 2.44
C LEU A 459 17.45 0.06 1.50
N ASP A 460 17.60 -1.21 1.89
CA ASP A 460 18.21 -2.23 1.01
C ASP A 460 17.44 -2.39 -0.30
N ASP A 461 16.13 -2.21 -0.26
CA ASP A 461 15.27 -2.27 -1.45
C ASP A 461 15.52 -1.13 -2.45
N ALA A 462 16.29 -0.10 -2.08
CA ALA A 462 16.79 0.92 -3.02
C ALA A 462 17.82 0.35 -4.00
N LEU A 463 18.40 -0.81 -3.70
CA LEU A 463 19.41 -1.47 -4.50
C LEU A 463 18.81 -2.60 -5.35
N PRO A 464 19.37 -2.86 -6.54
CA PRO A 464 19.17 -4.11 -7.27
C PRO A 464 19.35 -5.31 -6.34
N GLN A 465 18.57 -6.38 -6.56
CA GLN A 465 18.52 -7.55 -5.66
C GLN A 465 19.92 -8.13 -5.38
N ASP A 466 20.78 -8.19 -6.40
CA ASP A 466 22.15 -8.70 -6.31
C ASP A 466 23.09 -7.84 -5.45
N LEU A 467 22.70 -6.59 -5.16
CA LEU A 467 23.49 -5.63 -4.38
C LEU A 467 22.95 -5.42 -2.96
N ARG A 468 21.81 -6.02 -2.62
CA ARG A 468 21.21 -5.93 -1.27
C ARG A 468 22.08 -6.66 -0.25
N GLY A 469 22.19 -6.11 0.96
CA GLY A 469 23.01 -6.70 2.04
C GLY A 469 24.52 -6.63 1.80
N THR A 470 24.98 -5.88 0.80
CA THR A 470 26.41 -5.65 0.52
C THR A 470 26.86 -4.28 1.05
N PHE A 471 28.19 -4.05 1.07
CA PHE A 471 28.76 -2.73 1.40
C PHE A 471 28.36 -1.62 0.39
N VAL A 472 27.75 -1.98 -0.75
CA VAL A 472 27.25 -1.01 -1.74
C VAL A 472 26.18 -0.11 -1.13
N LYS A 473 25.39 -0.62 -0.17
CA LYS A 473 24.44 0.20 0.59
C LYS A 473 25.11 1.38 1.28
N ASP A 474 26.25 1.14 1.92
CA ASP A 474 26.99 2.20 2.62
C ASP A 474 27.55 3.23 1.66
N ILE A 475 27.96 2.80 0.45
CA ILE A 475 28.41 3.70 -0.62
C ILE A 475 27.24 4.56 -1.12
N VAL A 476 26.08 3.97 -1.37
CA VAL A 476 24.89 4.70 -1.85
C VAL A 476 24.35 5.64 -0.76
N ALA A 477 24.32 5.19 0.50
CA ALA A 477 23.95 6.02 1.64
C ALA A 477 24.90 7.20 1.83
N ASP A 478 26.21 6.99 1.64
CA ASP A 478 27.20 8.07 1.70
C ASP A 478 27.10 9.02 0.49
N GLY A 479 26.66 8.51 -0.66
CA GLY A 479 26.32 9.27 -1.86
C GLY A 479 25.25 10.35 -1.65
N VAL A 480 24.41 10.22 -0.62
CA VAL A 480 23.46 11.28 -0.18
C VAL A 480 24.17 12.60 0.11
N SER A 481 25.45 12.56 0.51
CA SER A 481 26.26 13.77 0.75
C SER A 481 26.35 14.69 -0.46
N ALA A 482 26.10 14.18 -1.67
CA ALA A 482 26.14 14.91 -2.94
C ALA A 482 24.84 15.67 -3.26
N SER A 483 23.71 15.32 -2.62
CA SER A 483 22.48 16.11 -2.67
C SER A 483 22.58 17.29 -1.70
N TYR A 484 22.05 18.46 -2.09
CA TYR A 484 22.06 19.65 -1.24
C TYR A 484 20.90 19.57 -0.23
N PRO A 485 21.17 19.52 1.09
CA PRO A 485 20.17 19.13 2.10
C PRO A 485 18.96 20.07 2.21
N TYR A 486 19.10 21.33 1.79
CA TYR A 486 18.08 22.37 1.98
C TYR A 486 17.60 22.98 0.65
N ALA A 487 17.80 22.27 -0.47
CA ALA A 487 17.52 22.77 -1.82
C ALA A 487 16.07 23.23 -1.98
N ALA A 488 15.13 22.45 -1.42
CA ALA A 488 13.70 22.72 -1.46
C ALA A 488 13.31 24.11 -0.94
N LEU A 489 14.08 24.71 0.00
CA LEU A 489 13.79 26.04 0.55
C LEU A 489 14.03 27.17 -0.46
N SER A 490 14.88 26.95 -1.47
CA SER A 490 15.23 27.96 -2.47
C SER A 490 14.31 27.94 -3.70
N ILE A 491 13.54 26.87 -3.91
CA ILE A 491 12.69 26.71 -5.10
C ILE A 491 11.45 27.62 -5.13
N PRO A 492 10.74 27.90 -4.02
CA PRO A 492 9.48 28.65 -4.05
C PRO A 492 9.58 30.04 -4.68
N ASP A 493 10.63 30.81 -4.38
CA ASP A 493 10.80 32.15 -4.94
C ASP A 493 11.01 32.09 -6.47
N LEU A 494 11.78 31.11 -6.96
CA LEU A 494 12.02 30.90 -8.40
C LEU A 494 10.74 30.44 -9.11
N ALA A 495 10.00 29.51 -8.50
CA ALA A 495 8.74 29.00 -9.03
C ALA A 495 7.65 30.09 -9.05
N ALA A 496 7.56 30.90 -8.00
CA ALA A 496 6.62 32.02 -7.91
C ALA A 496 6.86 33.07 -9.00
N ALA A 497 8.12 33.40 -9.29
CA ALA A 497 8.46 34.35 -10.35
C ALA A 497 8.01 33.88 -11.75
N LEU A 498 7.89 32.57 -11.94
CA LEU A 498 7.42 31.94 -13.17
C LEU A 498 5.92 31.62 -13.16
N ASP A 499 5.19 31.91 -12.08
CA ASP A 499 3.78 31.49 -11.90
C ASP A 499 3.60 29.96 -12.03
N ILE A 500 4.54 29.20 -11.45
CA ILE A 500 4.46 27.74 -11.34
C ILE A 500 3.82 27.39 -9.99
N PRO A 501 2.77 26.55 -9.93
CA PRO A 501 2.23 26.05 -8.67
C PRO A 501 3.32 25.38 -7.82
N HIS A 502 3.45 25.76 -6.56
CA HIS A 502 4.51 25.27 -5.67
C HIS A 502 4.07 25.24 -4.21
N ALA A 503 4.64 24.31 -3.44
CA ALA A 503 4.50 24.30 -2.00
C ALA A 503 5.40 25.35 -1.34
N LYS A 504 5.11 25.68 -0.07
CA LYS A 504 5.87 26.61 0.75
C LYS A 504 6.57 25.86 1.88
N PRO A 505 7.68 25.17 1.61
CA PRO A 505 8.38 24.37 2.60
C PRO A 505 8.93 25.23 3.74
N MET A 506 8.76 24.74 4.95
CA MET A 506 9.31 25.30 6.17
C MET A 506 10.22 24.27 6.83
N LEU A 507 11.44 24.66 7.17
CA LEU A 507 12.34 23.80 7.95
C LEU A 507 11.92 23.83 9.42
N VAL A 508 11.65 22.65 9.99
CA VAL A 508 11.18 22.49 11.37
C VAL A 508 11.86 21.31 12.06
N TYR A 509 12.03 21.41 13.37
CA TYR A 509 12.43 20.30 14.20
C TYR A 509 11.19 19.68 14.87
N VAL A 510 10.99 18.38 14.69
CA VAL A 510 9.89 17.65 15.33
C VAL A 510 10.39 17.16 16.69
N PRO A 511 9.87 17.69 17.81
CA PRO A 511 10.30 17.25 19.14
C PRO A 511 9.76 15.85 19.43
N ASP A 512 10.22 15.27 20.53
CA ASP A 512 9.71 14.00 21.04
C ASP A 512 8.30 14.16 21.67
N ASP A 513 7.35 14.59 20.85
CA ASP A 513 5.98 14.90 21.25
C ASP A 513 5.13 13.64 21.35
N PRO A 514 4.51 13.35 22.51
CA PRO A 514 3.62 12.21 22.64
C PRO A 514 2.47 12.22 21.62
N ARG A 515 2.02 13.41 21.16
CA ARG A 515 0.97 13.58 20.12
C ARG A 515 1.31 12.96 18.76
N LEU A 516 2.56 12.57 18.54
CA LEU A 516 2.96 11.77 17.37
C LEU A 516 2.41 10.33 17.44
N GLY A 517 1.99 9.86 18.62
CA GLY A 517 1.47 8.51 18.83
C GLY A 517 2.46 7.45 18.34
N LYS A 518 1.99 6.50 17.53
CA LYS A 518 2.81 5.45 16.92
C LYS A 518 3.96 5.98 16.04
N PHE A 519 3.82 7.18 15.47
CA PHE A 519 4.83 7.76 14.60
C PHE A 519 6.01 8.36 15.37
N ARG A 520 5.91 8.43 16.70
CA ARG A 520 6.95 8.98 17.58
C ARG A 520 8.31 8.32 17.35
N ALA A 521 8.36 6.99 17.19
CA ALA A 521 9.61 6.26 16.94
C ALA A 521 10.35 6.70 15.67
N ASP A 522 9.62 7.20 14.66
CA ASP A 522 10.16 7.55 13.36
C ASP A 522 10.43 9.06 13.20
N PHE A 523 9.71 9.91 13.94
CA PHE A 523 9.72 11.37 13.74
C PHE A 523 10.15 12.16 14.98
N ALA A 524 10.21 11.56 16.17
CA ALA A 524 10.75 12.24 17.33
C ALA A 524 12.19 12.67 17.09
N ASN A 525 12.54 13.86 17.60
CA ASN A 525 13.87 14.44 17.52
C ASN A 525 14.43 14.56 16.09
N THR A 526 13.55 14.73 15.09
CA THR A 526 13.94 14.68 13.68
C THR A 526 13.80 16.04 13.00
N LEU A 527 14.78 16.39 12.17
CA LEU A 527 14.72 17.57 11.31
C LEU A 527 13.88 17.26 10.05
N CYS A 528 12.86 18.06 9.80
CA CYS A 528 11.90 17.86 8.72
C CYS A 528 11.64 19.14 7.89
N ILE A 529 11.20 18.93 6.66
CA ILE A 529 10.45 19.94 5.90
C ILE A 529 8.97 19.74 6.20
N PHE A 530 8.30 20.83 6.58
CA PHE A 530 6.86 20.91 6.70
C PHE A 530 6.28 21.66 5.50
N GLU A 531 5.38 21.04 4.74
CA GLU A 531 4.79 21.63 3.54
C GLU A 531 3.37 21.12 3.25
N GLU A 532 2.63 21.87 2.44
CA GLU A 532 1.33 21.44 1.91
C GLU A 532 1.51 20.21 1.01
N ARG A 533 0.66 19.18 1.17
CA ARG A 533 0.75 17.96 0.36
C ARG A 533 0.39 18.20 -1.11
N GLU A 534 -0.60 19.07 -1.36
CA GLU A 534 -1.14 19.38 -2.68
C GLU A 534 -1.27 20.90 -2.83
N PRO A 535 -0.21 21.60 -3.30
CA PRO A 535 -0.22 23.05 -3.37
C PRO A 535 -1.17 23.57 -4.46
N GLY A 536 -2.01 24.56 -4.11
CA GLY A 536 -2.78 25.34 -5.07
C GLY A 536 -4.03 24.70 -5.67
N ALA A 537 -4.44 23.50 -5.25
CA ALA A 537 -5.68 22.86 -5.71
C ALA A 537 -6.37 22.06 -4.59
N VAL A 538 -7.72 22.09 -4.57
CA VAL A 538 -8.54 21.34 -3.60
C VAL A 538 -8.53 19.82 -3.90
N LYS A 539 -8.38 19.46 -5.18
CA LYS A 539 -8.26 18.07 -5.64
C LYS A 539 -7.27 18.01 -6.79
N THR A 540 -6.27 17.14 -6.65
CA THR A 540 -5.31 16.86 -7.72
C THR A 540 -5.43 15.42 -8.22
N LEU A 541 -4.93 15.19 -9.44
CA LEU A 541 -4.81 13.89 -10.07
C LEU A 541 -3.34 13.45 -10.11
N THR A 542 -3.11 12.15 -10.08
CA THR A 542 -1.84 11.51 -10.44
C THR A 542 -1.57 11.65 -11.94
N THR A 543 -0.33 11.36 -12.34
CA THR A 543 0.03 11.33 -13.76
C THR A 543 -0.70 10.19 -14.49
N ALA A 544 -0.80 8.99 -13.93
CA ALA A 544 -1.50 7.90 -14.64
C ALA A 544 -3.02 8.13 -14.74
N GLU A 545 -3.66 8.75 -13.73
CA GLU A 545 -5.07 9.16 -13.85
C GLU A 545 -5.27 10.16 -15.00
N VAL A 546 -4.33 11.07 -15.22
CA VAL A 546 -4.40 12.01 -16.36
C VAL A 546 -4.17 11.28 -17.68
N GLU A 547 -3.18 10.40 -17.77
CA GLU A 547 -2.95 9.58 -18.97
C GLU A 547 -4.18 8.74 -19.32
N GLU A 548 -4.80 8.09 -18.35
CA GLU A 548 -6.03 7.32 -18.54
C GLU A 548 -7.17 8.20 -19.06
N LYS A 549 -7.35 9.39 -18.50
CA LYS A 549 -8.40 10.33 -18.94
C LYS A 549 -8.16 10.88 -20.34
N LEU A 550 -6.90 11.12 -20.72
CA LEU A 550 -6.55 11.54 -22.08
C LEU A 550 -6.77 10.41 -23.10
N LEU A 551 -6.49 9.15 -22.72
CA LEU A 551 -6.74 7.99 -23.57
C LEU A 551 -8.22 7.69 -23.76
N LYS A 552 -9.05 7.96 -22.75
CA LYS A 552 -10.50 7.69 -22.78
C LYS A 552 -11.30 8.74 -23.54
N ASP A 553 -10.85 9.99 -23.59
CA ASP A 553 -11.64 11.11 -24.12
C ASP A 553 -10.73 12.15 -24.80
N ASN A 554 -10.97 12.35 -26.10
CA ASN A 554 -10.20 13.25 -26.96
C ASN A 554 -10.56 14.73 -26.81
N ASP A 555 -11.57 15.08 -26.00
CA ASP A 555 -11.86 16.47 -25.62
C ASP A 555 -10.98 16.95 -24.44
N ASN A 556 -10.22 16.03 -23.82
CA ASN A 556 -9.23 16.34 -22.81
C ASN A 556 -7.87 16.73 -23.43
N SER A 557 -7.16 17.65 -22.79
CA SER A 557 -5.84 18.08 -23.24
C SER A 557 -4.93 18.52 -22.08
N ILE A 558 -3.65 18.77 -22.40
CA ILE A 558 -2.63 19.21 -21.45
C ILE A 558 -2.23 20.65 -21.72
N ASP A 559 -2.05 21.45 -20.66
CA ASP A 559 -1.35 22.72 -20.75
C ASP A 559 0.16 22.48 -20.91
N GLN A 560 0.58 22.15 -22.13
CA GLN A 560 1.98 21.83 -22.45
C GLN A 560 2.90 23.02 -22.20
N ARG A 561 2.40 24.27 -22.31
CA ARG A 561 3.20 25.47 -22.04
C ARG A 561 3.49 25.62 -20.55
N ALA A 562 2.52 25.34 -19.68
CA ALA A 562 2.75 25.27 -18.25
C ALA A 562 3.72 24.13 -17.88
N ALA A 563 3.59 22.96 -18.52
CA ALA A 563 4.52 21.85 -18.36
C ALA A 563 5.94 22.23 -18.77
N LEU A 564 6.10 22.84 -19.94
CA LEU A 564 7.41 23.28 -20.42
C LEU A 564 8.03 24.30 -19.46
N LYS A 565 7.25 25.27 -18.96
CA LYS A 565 7.74 26.27 -18.01
C LYS A 565 8.25 25.62 -16.73
N ALA A 566 7.52 24.65 -16.18
CA ALA A 566 7.97 23.90 -15.01
C ALA A 566 9.25 23.11 -15.30
N ARG A 567 9.32 22.40 -16.43
CA ARG A 567 10.51 21.64 -16.85
C ARG A 567 11.73 22.53 -17.08
N MET A 568 11.55 23.76 -17.57
CA MET A 568 12.64 24.73 -17.69
C MET A 568 13.23 25.12 -16.34
N LEU A 569 12.39 25.28 -15.30
CA LEU A 569 12.90 25.50 -13.95
C LEU A 569 13.70 24.28 -13.46
N ASP A 570 13.20 23.06 -13.69
CA ASP A 570 13.90 21.82 -13.31
C ASP A 570 15.30 21.75 -13.93
N MET A 571 15.40 22.08 -15.22
CA MET A 571 16.66 22.10 -15.94
C MET A 571 17.59 23.23 -15.45
N PHE A 572 17.03 24.40 -15.13
CA PHE A 572 17.78 25.56 -14.63
C PHE A 572 18.46 25.27 -13.28
N VAL A 573 17.75 24.65 -12.33
CA VAL A 573 18.31 24.28 -11.02
C VAL A 573 19.04 22.92 -11.02
N MET A 574 19.07 22.26 -12.19
CA MET A 574 19.48 20.88 -12.40
C MET A 574 18.93 19.91 -11.33
N ASP A 575 17.60 19.84 -11.25
CA ASP A 575 16.86 18.76 -10.58
C ASP A 575 16.71 17.55 -11.52
N PHE A 576 17.50 16.48 -11.30
CA PHE A 576 17.69 15.40 -12.30
C PHE A 576 16.68 14.26 -12.17
N ASP A 577 16.14 14.09 -10.97
CA ASP A 577 15.20 13.05 -10.65
C ASP A 577 13.82 13.66 -10.89
N ARG A 578 13.30 13.62 -12.12
CA ARG A 578 11.99 14.18 -12.50
C ARG A 578 11.13 13.14 -13.20
N HIS A 579 10.57 12.21 -12.43
CA HIS A 579 9.68 11.14 -12.90
C HIS A 579 8.20 11.44 -12.54
N GLU A 580 7.28 10.59 -12.99
CA GLU A 580 5.84 10.80 -13.04
C GLU A 580 5.19 11.05 -11.66
N ASP A 581 5.70 10.44 -10.59
CA ASP A 581 5.22 10.64 -9.21
C ASP A 581 5.46 12.05 -8.67
N GLN A 582 6.39 12.78 -9.28
CA GLN A 582 6.77 14.12 -8.84
C GLN A 582 5.89 15.22 -9.43
N TRP A 583 4.81 14.80 -10.06
CA TRP A 583 3.81 15.65 -10.65
C TRP A 583 2.44 15.28 -10.08
N ARG A 584 1.71 16.31 -9.70
CA ARG A 584 0.26 16.25 -9.56
C ARG A 584 -0.35 17.12 -10.64
N TRP A 585 -1.62 16.92 -10.90
CA TRP A 585 -2.31 17.63 -11.97
C TRP A 585 -3.57 18.28 -11.43
N GLY A 586 -3.70 19.57 -11.69
CA GLY A 586 -4.98 20.26 -11.58
C GLY A 586 -5.74 20.15 -12.90
N ALA A 587 -7.06 20.32 -12.85
CA ALA A 587 -7.92 20.31 -14.04
C ALA A 587 -8.74 21.61 -14.12
N ARG A 588 -8.90 22.13 -15.33
CA ARG A 588 -9.79 23.26 -15.65
C ARG A 588 -10.74 22.84 -16.75
N ASP A 589 -11.98 23.32 -16.70
CA ASP A 589 -12.95 23.05 -17.75
C ASP A 589 -12.65 23.90 -19.00
N ASN A 590 -12.75 23.31 -20.20
CA ASN A 590 -12.61 24.01 -21.48
C ASN A 590 -13.94 24.09 -22.26
N GLY A 591 -15.06 23.65 -21.67
CA GLY A 591 -16.40 23.63 -22.25
C GLY A 591 -16.76 22.34 -22.98
N LYS A 592 -15.79 21.47 -23.31
CA LYS A 592 -16.00 20.16 -23.95
C LYS A 592 -15.37 19.00 -23.17
N GLY A 593 -14.21 19.24 -22.58
CA GLY A 593 -13.48 18.34 -21.70
C GLY A 593 -12.67 19.13 -20.67
N LYS A 594 -11.50 18.59 -20.30
CA LYS A 594 -10.61 19.18 -19.29
C LYS A 594 -9.25 19.54 -19.87
N ILE A 595 -8.72 20.69 -19.45
CA ILE A 595 -7.30 21.03 -19.61
C ILE A 595 -6.61 20.72 -18.29
N TYR A 596 -5.66 19.78 -18.31
CA TYR A 596 -4.85 19.45 -17.16
C TYR A 596 -3.59 20.32 -17.12
N PHE A 597 -3.27 20.87 -15.95
CA PHE A 597 -2.07 21.67 -15.73
C PHE A 597 -1.19 21.07 -14.63
N PRO A 598 0.14 21.11 -14.78
CA PRO A 598 1.04 20.43 -13.88
C PRO A 598 1.27 21.22 -12.58
N ILE A 599 1.38 20.47 -11.50
CA ILE A 599 1.69 20.92 -10.15
C ILE A 599 2.92 20.12 -9.70
N PRO A 600 4.14 20.65 -9.90
CA PRO A 600 5.36 20.00 -9.46
C PRO A 600 5.39 19.80 -7.95
N ARG A 601 5.84 18.63 -7.50
CA ARG A 601 6.13 18.31 -6.10
C ARG A 601 7.53 17.70 -5.98
N ASP A 602 7.95 17.51 -4.73
CA ASP A 602 9.14 16.75 -4.33
C ASP A 602 10.45 17.22 -5.01
N ARG A 603 11.01 18.32 -4.50
CA ARG A 603 12.18 19.02 -5.05
C ARG A 603 13.46 18.66 -4.30
N ASP A 604 13.88 17.41 -4.45
CA ASP A 604 14.92 16.81 -3.60
C ASP A 604 16.31 16.70 -4.22
N GLN A 605 16.43 16.80 -5.55
CA GLN A 605 17.70 16.76 -6.27
C GLN A 605 18.17 18.08 -6.93
N PRO A 606 17.57 19.28 -6.70
CA PRO A 606 18.20 20.51 -7.16
C PRO A 606 19.61 20.69 -6.56
N PHE A 607 20.51 21.25 -7.37
CA PHE A 607 21.91 21.51 -7.01
C PHE A 607 22.75 20.27 -6.67
N PHE A 608 22.31 19.06 -7.02
CA PHE A 608 23.10 17.83 -6.82
C PHE A 608 24.51 17.96 -7.41
N ILE A 609 25.55 17.64 -6.65
CA ILE A 609 26.94 17.59 -7.15
C ILE A 609 27.46 16.16 -7.17
N SER A 610 28.57 15.92 -7.86
CA SER A 610 29.17 14.59 -7.95
C SER A 610 30.69 14.76 -7.97
N GLU A 611 31.30 14.63 -6.80
CA GLU A 611 32.74 14.75 -6.57
C GLU A 611 33.36 13.40 -6.15
N GLY A 612 34.68 13.29 -6.18
CA GLY A 612 35.40 12.07 -5.80
C GLY A 612 35.68 11.11 -6.95
N LEU A 613 36.58 10.17 -6.70
CA LEU A 613 37.06 9.22 -7.72
C LEU A 613 35.98 8.22 -8.16
N LEU A 614 35.22 7.63 -7.22
CA LEU A 614 34.21 6.63 -7.54
C LEU A 614 32.99 7.25 -8.26
N PRO A 615 32.43 8.40 -7.81
CA PRO A 615 31.37 9.06 -8.57
C PRO A 615 31.81 9.54 -9.95
N ALA A 616 33.10 9.88 -10.13
CA ALA A 616 33.64 10.21 -11.45
C ALA A 616 33.53 9.04 -12.46
N PHE A 617 33.67 7.80 -12.00
CA PHE A 617 33.40 6.60 -12.80
C PHE A 617 31.88 6.42 -13.01
N ALA A 618 31.08 6.55 -11.95
CA ALA A 618 29.63 6.33 -12.02
C ALA A 618 28.91 7.27 -12.99
N ARG A 619 29.38 8.53 -13.13
CA ARG A 619 28.78 9.54 -14.02
C ARG A 619 29.23 9.45 -15.49
N MET A 620 30.01 8.43 -15.86
CA MET A 620 30.42 8.26 -17.25
C MET A 620 29.21 8.08 -18.17
N PRO A 621 29.29 8.51 -19.45
CA PRO A 621 28.20 8.38 -20.42
C PRO A 621 27.60 6.97 -20.53
N SER A 622 28.40 5.94 -20.29
CA SER A 622 28.03 4.53 -20.38
C SER A 622 27.47 3.91 -19.09
N VAL A 623 27.40 4.66 -17.98
CA VAL A 623 27.03 4.13 -16.65
C VAL A 623 25.75 4.80 -16.14
N VAL A 624 25.86 5.96 -15.49
CA VAL A 624 24.71 6.74 -14.98
C VAL A 624 24.92 8.24 -15.27
N PRO A 625 24.82 8.68 -16.54
CA PRO A 625 25.17 10.04 -16.96
C PRO A 625 24.31 11.17 -16.37
N GLN A 626 23.13 10.85 -15.82
CA GLN A 626 22.31 11.81 -15.09
C GLN A 626 23.02 12.32 -13.81
N LEU A 627 23.96 11.58 -13.24
CA LEU A 627 24.76 11.97 -12.06
C LEU A 627 25.93 12.92 -12.39
N GLN A 628 25.86 13.65 -13.51
CA GLN A 628 26.91 14.57 -13.95
C GLN A 628 27.15 15.77 -13.01
N GLY A 629 26.18 16.07 -12.14
CA GLY A 629 26.24 17.10 -11.12
C GLY A 629 26.03 18.53 -11.63
N PHE A 630 25.75 19.45 -10.70
CA PHE A 630 25.32 20.82 -10.92
C PHE A 630 26.47 21.72 -11.40
N ARG A 631 26.20 22.46 -12.48
CA ARG A 631 27.17 23.22 -13.26
C ARG A 631 26.43 24.26 -14.11
N SER A 632 27.13 25.33 -14.51
CA SER A 632 26.57 26.38 -15.36
C SER A 632 26.17 25.89 -16.76
N LYS A 633 26.75 24.79 -17.23
CA LYS A 633 26.39 24.14 -18.49
C LYS A 633 26.38 22.63 -18.34
N ALA A 634 25.24 21.99 -18.59
CA ALA A 634 25.13 20.53 -18.62
C ALA A 634 26.10 19.91 -19.63
N ILE A 635 26.71 18.77 -19.28
CA ILE A 635 27.58 17.98 -20.17
C ILE A 635 26.74 17.38 -21.31
N GLY A 636 25.58 16.82 -20.98
CA GLY A 636 24.63 16.27 -21.93
C GLY A 636 23.21 16.46 -21.44
N ILE A 637 22.44 17.31 -22.12
CA ILE A 637 21.07 17.66 -21.71
C ILE A 637 20.08 16.50 -21.90
N ASN A 638 20.28 15.67 -22.93
CA ASN A 638 19.42 14.52 -23.21
C ASN A 638 19.62 13.40 -22.18
N THR A 639 20.87 13.11 -21.81
CA THR A 639 21.18 12.09 -20.80
C THR A 639 20.83 12.57 -19.40
N TYR A 640 20.96 13.87 -19.15
CA TYR A 640 20.50 14.51 -17.93
C TYR A 640 18.99 14.32 -17.72
N ASN A 641 18.18 14.62 -18.73
CA ASN A 641 16.72 14.50 -18.68
C ASN A 641 16.22 13.05 -18.87
N PHE A 642 17.06 12.03 -18.73
CA PHE A 642 16.65 10.64 -18.95
C PHE A 642 15.50 10.21 -18.02
N ALA A 643 15.49 10.65 -16.76
CA ALA A 643 14.40 10.36 -15.82
C ALA A 643 13.06 10.91 -16.32
N ALA A 644 13.05 12.13 -16.87
CA ALA A 644 11.85 12.80 -17.38
C ALA A 644 11.43 12.37 -18.79
N ARG A 645 12.17 11.47 -19.45
CA ARG A 645 11.97 11.16 -20.88
C ARG A 645 10.54 10.74 -21.24
N ASN A 646 9.87 10.00 -20.36
CA ASN A 646 8.51 9.49 -20.59
C ASN A 646 7.51 10.63 -20.41
N PHE A 647 7.59 11.34 -19.29
CA PHE A 647 6.84 12.57 -19.03
C PHE A 647 6.97 13.58 -20.20
N ASP A 648 8.20 13.92 -20.59
CA ASP A 648 8.46 14.91 -21.64
C ASP A 648 7.89 14.44 -23.00
N ARG A 649 7.97 13.15 -23.32
CA ARG A 649 7.39 12.58 -24.55
C ARG A 649 5.86 12.56 -24.56
N ASN A 650 5.23 12.40 -23.40
CA ASN A 650 3.78 12.33 -23.29
C ASN A 650 3.14 13.71 -23.22
N PHE A 651 3.83 14.70 -22.62
CA PHE A 651 3.20 15.98 -22.26
C PHE A 651 3.82 17.22 -22.93
N LEU A 652 4.90 17.06 -23.72
CA LEU A 652 5.54 18.15 -24.48
C LEU A 652 5.65 17.83 -25.98
N ASN A 653 4.74 17.01 -26.51
CA ASN A 653 4.77 16.46 -27.86
C ASN A 653 4.21 17.37 -28.97
N GLU A 654 3.55 18.48 -28.63
CA GLU A 654 2.93 19.38 -29.63
C GLU A 654 3.69 20.71 -29.81
N LEU A 655 4.66 21.00 -28.94
CA LEU A 655 5.37 22.28 -28.92
C LEU A 655 6.44 22.37 -30.01
N THR A 656 6.48 23.51 -30.71
CA THR A 656 7.48 23.80 -31.75
C THR A 656 8.82 24.25 -31.16
N GLU A 657 9.92 24.12 -31.94
CA GLU A 657 11.23 24.62 -31.52
C GLU A 657 11.22 26.10 -31.14
N ASP A 658 10.45 26.93 -31.86
CA ASP A 658 10.30 28.35 -31.56
C ASP A 658 9.61 28.61 -30.21
N GLU A 659 8.62 27.79 -29.84
CA GLU A 659 7.99 27.87 -28.52
C GLU A 659 8.96 27.48 -27.40
N TRP A 660 9.80 26.47 -27.64
CA TRP A 660 10.89 26.10 -26.72
C TRP A 660 11.89 27.24 -26.55
N ARG A 661 12.30 27.90 -27.63
CA ARG A 661 13.23 29.05 -27.61
C ARG A 661 12.64 30.26 -26.91
N LYS A 662 11.36 30.57 -27.15
CA LYS A 662 10.66 31.68 -26.47
C LYS A 662 10.51 31.41 -24.98
N MET A 663 10.15 30.19 -24.59
CA MET A 663 10.03 29.82 -23.19
C MET A 663 11.37 29.88 -22.46
N SER A 664 12.44 29.34 -23.05
CA SER A 664 13.78 29.39 -22.43
C SER A 664 14.28 30.82 -22.26
N ALA A 665 14.10 31.69 -23.26
CA ALA A 665 14.43 33.11 -23.15
C ALA A 665 13.64 33.81 -22.04
N THR A 666 12.34 33.49 -21.91
CA THR A 666 11.47 34.05 -20.85
C THR A 666 11.93 33.61 -19.46
N VAL A 667 12.23 32.32 -19.30
CA VAL A 667 12.69 31.77 -18.02
C VAL A 667 14.03 32.39 -17.63
N VAL A 668 15.02 32.41 -18.54
CA VAL A 668 16.33 33.01 -18.27
C VAL A 668 16.23 34.49 -17.91
N ALA A 669 15.42 35.27 -18.64
CA ALA A 669 15.22 36.69 -18.34
C ALA A 669 14.53 36.93 -16.98
N THR A 670 13.73 35.98 -16.51
CA THR A 670 13.06 36.05 -15.20
C THR A 670 14.02 35.75 -14.05
N MET A 671 15.04 34.92 -14.27
CA MET A 671 16.03 34.49 -13.27
C MET A 671 17.10 35.55 -13.04
N THR A 672 16.71 36.74 -12.55
CA THR A 672 17.64 37.83 -12.25
C THR A 672 18.58 37.47 -11.09
N ASP A 673 19.75 38.10 -11.04
CA ASP A 673 20.69 37.99 -9.92
C ASP A 673 20.02 38.24 -8.56
N GLU A 674 19.17 39.27 -8.48
CA GLU A 674 18.43 39.61 -7.26
C GLU A 674 17.47 38.48 -6.85
N LEU A 675 16.76 37.90 -7.81
CA LEU A 675 15.85 36.78 -7.55
C LEU A 675 16.62 35.54 -7.08
N ILE A 676 17.77 35.24 -7.70
CA ILE A 676 18.64 34.13 -7.31
C ILE A 676 19.17 34.34 -5.89
N GLU A 677 19.69 35.52 -5.56
CA GLU A 677 20.17 35.82 -4.20
C GLU A 677 19.05 35.74 -3.16
N LYS A 678 17.86 36.23 -3.50
CA LYS A 678 16.67 36.11 -2.65
C LYS A 678 16.31 34.65 -2.40
N ALA A 679 16.24 33.83 -3.44
CA ALA A 679 15.96 32.40 -3.33
C ALA A 679 17.01 31.66 -2.47
N MET A 680 18.29 31.97 -2.67
CA MET A 680 19.39 31.37 -1.91
C MET A 680 19.42 31.86 -0.44
N SER A 681 18.87 33.04 -0.14
CA SER A 681 18.75 33.56 1.24
C SER A 681 17.73 32.83 2.11
N LYS A 682 16.88 31.97 1.53
CA LYS A 682 15.89 31.17 2.27
C LYS A 682 16.51 30.01 3.04
N GLN A 683 17.78 29.71 2.79
CA GLN A 683 18.53 28.69 3.51
C GLN A 683 18.84 29.16 4.94
N PRO A 684 19.07 28.24 5.90
CA PRO A 684 19.55 28.58 7.23
C PRO A 684 20.75 29.55 7.17
N ALA A 685 20.73 30.59 8.02
CA ALA A 685 21.74 31.65 7.98
C ALA A 685 23.16 31.12 8.22
N GLU A 686 23.28 30.05 9.01
CA GLU A 686 24.54 29.36 9.30
C GLU A 686 25.13 28.64 8.08
N LEU A 687 24.33 28.47 7.02
CA LEU A 687 24.70 27.83 5.75
C LEU A 687 24.98 28.84 4.64
N HIS A 688 25.14 30.13 4.97
CA HIS A 688 25.69 31.13 4.06
C HIS A 688 27.20 30.92 3.86
N THR A 689 27.55 29.73 3.36
CA THR A 689 28.91 29.25 3.14
C THR A 689 29.37 29.59 1.73
N LYS A 690 30.63 29.26 1.43
CA LYS A 690 31.17 29.29 0.08
C LYS A 690 30.31 28.49 -0.91
N ARG A 691 29.72 27.36 -0.50
CA ARG A 691 28.90 26.51 -1.38
C ARG A 691 27.61 27.20 -1.82
N LYS A 692 26.94 27.96 -0.94
CA LYS A 692 25.79 28.79 -1.32
C LYS A 692 26.17 29.76 -2.45
N ASN A 693 27.29 30.46 -2.29
CA ASN A 693 27.77 31.42 -3.29
C ASN A 693 28.18 30.73 -4.60
N GLU A 694 28.78 29.54 -4.53
CA GLU A 694 29.08 28.71 -5.71
C GLU A 694 27.82 28.27 -6.44
N ILE A 695 26.72 27.97 -5.72
CA ILE A 695 25.44 27.63 -6.34
C ILE A 695 24.86 28.87 -7.03
N ALA A 696 24.78 29.99 -6.33
CA ALA A 696 24.27 31.25 -6.89
C ALA A 696 25.06 31.67 -8.15
N ALA A 697 26.39 31.59 -8.11
CA ALA A 697 27.26 31.93 -9.23
C ALA A 697 27.17 30.97 -10.44
N LYS A 698 26.61 29.77 -10.26
CA LYS A 698 26.35 28.84 -11.38
C LYS A 698 24.97 29.06 -12.00
N LEU A 699 24.03 29.64 -11.24
CA LEU A 699 22.68 29.98 -11.71
C LEU A 699 22.69 31.28 -12.53
N LYS A 700 23.51 32.24 -12.11
CA LYS A 700 23.86 33.44 -12.87
C LYS A 700 24.76 33.07 -14.05
#